data_AF-A0A2E5Q015-F1
#
_entry.id   AF-A0A2E5Q015-F1
#
_cell.length_a   1.000
_cell.length_b   1.000
_cell.length_c   1.000
_cell.angle_alpha   90.00
_cell.angle_beta   90.00
_cell.angle_gamma   90.00
#
_symmetry.space_group_name_H-M   'P 1'
#
loop_
_entity.id
_entity.type
_entity.pdbx_description
1 polymer ?
#
loop_
_entity_poly.entity_id
_entity_poly.type
_entity_poly.pdbx_seq_one_letter_code
_entity_poly.pdbx_strand_id
1 'polypeptide(L)'
;MKLLNKLIKLISQVLFISCLIFFLGCKTPEDASVETSKQSSDTNNDDETSNEIASRCEFATSNISQASIEADNQSQKAFRLLLQSTFGPQKKDLDKIIQIGESAWIDEQLQHSSAYDVIGDNLSTNLEHYKKIALMAEPSTYSDNASFNNNFHGRTSDYQTAAWFEKALHAPDQLRYRVAFALSELLVVSGAKQRTRFRGDSLAYYDDILAKNTFGNFRDLLNEVSLSPAMGIFLSHQGNKKFMSKTKTHPDENFAREVMQLFSLGLWKMHDNGSAVESGGDLVPAYTQEDVEQLARVMTGYDLVGNSNYGKTHRGAGEEWSTPMEFTGSWHDFDNKSFLSKSVSEESDNASSPTDFKNALDIIFNHKNVGPHVAKHLIMRLVTSNPSAAYIERVAQKFNDNGSGVRGELKAVVKAVLTDDEARGTEYQTNKNFGKAKEPLLAWTQFLRAFDVKPIDGWKSRDNATMSNTYNFPWMESILGQAPLRSDTVFNFFSPDFVPANDHFSESCMVAPDLQIQSDTILIKFNNYISNAFQMQEKNKILDKGQTIESFGQSRKSNHFNYYINVDEELAVFEQALDGDQNGDFQGLTVHKDPKKTDAIDALLIHLDTKLTGGILPTSYHGVIKDHLLTVNWNSSRNKTEALAIIRDAVMLIVTSSQYMIQK
;
A
#
# COMPACT_ATOMS: atom_id res chain seq x y z
N MET A 1 -39.95 -32.68 -34.24
CA MET A 1 -38.87 -32.95 -35.22
C MET A 1 -38.67 -31.83 -36.26
N LYS A 2 -39.70 -31.30 -36.95
CA LYS A 2 -39.53 -30.18 -37.93
C LYS A 2 -39.08 -28.84 -37.30
N LEU A 3 -39.42 -28.56 -36.04
CA LEU A 3 -38.96 -27.37 -35.31
C LEU A 3 -37.50 -27.46 -34.85
N LEU A 4 -37.02 -28.65 -34.48
CA LEU A 4 -35.63 -28.90 -34.08
C LEU A 4 -34.67 -28.73 -35.27
N ASN A 5 -35.08 -29.17 -36.47
CA ASN A 5 -34.30 -28.97 -37.70
C ASN A 5 -34.28 -27.51 -38.19
N LYS A 6 -35.27 -26.69 -37.82
CA LYS A 6 -35.25 -25.24 -38.09
C LYS A 6 -34.31 -24.50 -37.13
N LEU A 7 -34.27 -24.91 -35.85
CA LEU A 7 -33.39 -24.32 -34.85
C LEU A 7 -31.90 -24.61 -35.14
N ILE A 8 -31.57 -25.84 -35.55
CA ILE A 8 -30.20 -26.23 -35.92
C ILE A 8 -29.72 -25.51 -37.19
N LYS A 9 -30.60 -25.30 -38.18
CA LYS A 9 -30.27 -24.50 -39.37
C LYS A 9 -30.03 -23.02 -39.05
N LEU A 10 -30.78 -22.45 -38.12
CA LEU A 10 -30.62 -21.05 -37.70
C LEU A 10 -29.30 -20.86 -36.91
N ILE A 11 -28.96 -21.79 -36.03
CA ILE A 11 -27.71 -21.77 -35.26
C ILE A 11 -26.49 -21.95 -36.18
N SER A 12 -26.55 -22.86 -37.17
CA SER A 12 -25.48 -23.01 -38.18
C SER A 12 -25.31 -21.77 -39.06
N GLN A 13 -26.39 -21.06 -39.42
CA GLN A 13 -26.29 -19.84 -40.24
C GLN A 13 -25.70 -18.65 -39.47
N VAL A 14 -25.99 -18.53 -38.16
CA VAL A 14 -25.43 -17.47 -37.31
C VAL A 14 -23.95 -17.71 -36.98
N LEU A 15 -23.53 -18.97 -36.82
CA LEU A 15 -22.11 -19.33 -36.68
C LEU A 15 -21.33 -19.14 -37.99
N PHE A 16 -21.94 -19.39 -39.16
CA PHE A 16 -21.27 -19.20 -40.45
C PHE A 16 -21.07 -17.71 -40.80
N ILE A 17 -22.00 -16.83 -40.42
CA ILE A 17 -21.88 -15.38 -40.64
C ILE A 17 -20.87 -14.75 -39.67
N SER A 18 -20.75 -15.26 -38.45
CA SER A 18 -19.75 -14.78 -37.47
C SER A 18 -18.32 -15.19 -37.85
N CYS A 19 -18.12 -16.34 -38.50
CA CYS A 19 -16.82 -16.72 -39.06
C CYS A 19 -16.46 -15.99 -40.36
N LEU A 20 -17.44 -15.52 -41.16
CA LEU A 20 -17.16 -14.80 -42.40
C LEU A 20 -16.69 -13.36 -42.17
N ILE A 21 -17.10 -12.71 -41.08
CA ILE A 21 -16.68 -11.34 -40.73
C ILE A 21 -15.25 -11.32 -40.18
N PHE A 22 -14.75 -12.43 -39.62
CA PHE A 22 -13.37 -12.58 -39.17
C PHE A 22 -12.36 -12.90 -40.29
N PHE A 23 -12.82 -13.24 -41.51
CA PHE A 23 -11.96 -13.68 -42.62
C PHE A 23 -11.79 -12.67 -43.79
N LEU A 24 -12.36 -11.46 -43.71
CA LEU A 24 -12.32 -10.46 -44.79
C LEU A 24 -11.44 -9.22 -44.53
N GLY A 25 -10.58 -9.25 -43.52
CA GLY A 25 -9.70 -8.12 -43.14
C GLY A 25 -8.20 -8.27 -43.38
N CYS A 26 -7.71 -9.37 -43.96
CA CYS A 26 -6.28 -9.57 -44.25
C CYS A 26 -6.04 -9.72 -45.77
N LYS A 27 -5.19 -8.85 -46.33
CA LYS A 27 -4.49 -9.06 -47.60
C LYS A 27 -3.00 -8.96 -47.36
N THR A 28 -2.28 -10.04 -47.70
CA THR A 28 -0.82 -10.11 -47.88
C THR A 28 -0.40 -9.47 -49.22
N PRO A 29 0.91 -9.23 -49.41
CA PRO A 29 1.59 -9.96 -50.50
C PRO A 29 2.98 -10.51 -50.13
N GLU A 30 3.25 -11.74 -50.59
CA GLU A 30 4.58 -12.29 -50.98
C GLU A 30 5.13 -11.42 -52.14
N ASP A 31 6.43 -11.14 -52.32
CA ASP A 31 7.59 -12.03 -52.49
C ASP A 31 8.88 -11.24 -52.17
N ALA A 32 9.87 -11.88 -51.55
CA ALA A 32 11.29 -11.81 -51.98
C ALA A 32 12.17 -12.70 -51.09
N SER A 33 12.90 -13.58 -51.78
CA SER A 33 13.84 -14.58 -51.30
C SER A 33 15.00 -14.05 -50.46
N VAL A 34 15.36 -14.87 -49.48
CA VAL A 34 16.54 -14.77 -48.60
C VAL A 34 17.83 -15.05 -49.36
N GLU A 35 18.81 -14.16 -49.23
CA GLU A 35 20.23 -14.47 -49.40
C GLU A 35 21.02 -13.95 -48.19
N THR A 36 21.86 -14.81 -47.65
CA THR A 36 22.70 -14.62 -46.45
C THR A 36 24.03 -13.98 -46.82
N SER A 37 24.50 -13.02 -46.01
CA SER A 37 25.95 -12.80 -45.83
C SER A 37 26.27 -12.18 -44.46
N LYS A 38 27.47 -12.53 -43.98
CA LYS A 38 28.08 -12.26 -42.67
C LYS A 38 28.74 -10.86 -42.60
N GLN A 39 29.10 -10.50 -41.35
CA GLN A 39 30.06 -9.47 -40.89
C GLN A 39 29.52 -8.03 -40.93
N SER A 40 29.77 -7.15 -39.95
CA SER A 40 30.64 -7.14 -38.76
C SER A 40 30.12 -6.08 -37.78
N SER A 41 30.63 -6.12 -36.55
CA SER A 41 30.64 -5.03 -35.57
C SER A 41 30.93 -3.66 -36.19
N ASP A 42 30.18 -2.64 -35.81
CA ASP A 42 30.71 -1.35 -35.36
C ASP A 42 29.65 -0.54 -34.61
N THR A 43 30.12 0.07 -33.52
CA THR A 43 29.48 1.03 -32.64
C THR A 43 28.96 2.27 -33.37
N ASN A 44 27.82 2.82 -32.93
CA ASN A 44 27.68 4.26 -32.66
C ASN A 44 26.42 4.54 -31.84
N ASN A 45 26.65 5.16 -30.69
CA ASN A 45 25.68 5.88 -29.88
C ASN A 45 25.15 7.08 -30.66
N ASP A 46 23.87 7.39 -30.50
CA ASP A 46 23.36 8.76 -30.45
C ASP A 46 22.02 8.71 -29.68
N ASP A 47 22.10 9.09 -28.40
CA ASP A 47 20.99 9.20 -27.45
C ASP A 47 20.72 10.70 -27.25
N GLU A 48 20.05 11.33 -28.22
CA GLU A 48 19.59 12.72 -28.15
C GLU A 48 18.07 12.74 -27.87
N THR A 49 17.64 12.46 -26.64
CA THR A 49 16.30 12.88 -26.16
C THR A 49 16.20 13.13 -24.65
N SER A 50 17.27 12.96 -23.86
CA SER A 50 17.22 13.06 -22.38
C SER A 50 17.60 14.44 -21.80
N ASN A 51 18.16 15.36 -22.60
CA ASN A 51 18.73 16.62 -22.07
C ASN A 51 17.79 17.84 -22.05
N GLU A 52 16.57 17.78 -22.58
CA GLU A 52 15.66 18.94 -22.58
C GLU A 52 14.69 19.02 -21.38
N ILE A 53 14.58 17.96 -20.57
CA ILE A 53 13.64 17.93 -19.44
C ILE A 53 14.24 18.54 -18.16
N ALA A 54 15.57 18.52 -18.02
CA ALA A 54 16.24 18.87 -16.76
C ALA A 54 16.25 20.38 -16.42
N SER A 55 16.16 21.29 -17.38
CA SER A 55 16.29 22.75 -17.10
C SER A 55 14.98 23.51 -16.85
N ARG A 56 13.82 22.83 -16.76
CA ARG A 56 12.50 23.50 -16.65
C ARG A 56 11.88 23.53 -15.26
N CYS A 57 12.45 22.87 -14.26
CA CYS A 57 11.75 22.56 -13.02
C CYS A 57 12.49 23.09 -11.77
N GLU A 58 12.49 24.40 -11.57
CA GLU A 58 12.58 24.97 -10.22
C GLU A 58 11.18 24.94 -9.60
N PHE A 59 11.05 24.33 -8.42
CA PHE A 59 9.77 24.19 -7.71
C PHE A 59 9.06 25.55 -7.57
N ALA A 60 7.81 25.61 -7.99
CA ALA A 60 7.02 26.83 -8.02
C ALA A 60 6.94 27.49 -6.63
N THR A 61 7.61 28.64 -6.48
CA THR A 61 7.40 29.54 -5.34
C THR A 61 6.01 30.16 -5.46
N SER A 62 5.12 29.85 -4.51
CA SER A 62 3.76 30.38 -4.47
C SER A 62 3.75 31.82 -3.94
N ASN A 63 3.31 32.77 -4.77
CA ASN A 63 2.94 34.12 -4.32
C ASN A 63 1.56 34.06 -3.65
N ILE A 64 1.51 34.27 -2.34
CA ILE A 64 0.28 34.23 -1.53
C ILE A 64 -0.42 35.58 -1.59
N SER A 65 -1.65 35.63 -2.11
CA SER A 65 -2.58 36.73 -1.86
C SER A 65 -3.26 36.54 -0.49
N GLN A 66 -3.07 37.48 0.43
CA GLN A 66 -3.72 37.51 1.75
C GLN A 66 -5.22 37.82 1.62
N ALA A 67 -6.04 36.80 1.42
CA ALA A 67 -7.39 36.79 1.96
C ALA A 67 -7.32 36.17 3.36
N SER A 68 -8.07 36.71 4.34
CA SER A 68 -8.15 36.12 5.67
C SER A 68 -8.86 34.76 5.59
N ILE A 69 -8.09 33.68 5.52
CA ILE A 69 -8.63 32.32 5.52
C ILE A 69 -9.02 31.97 6.95
N GLU A 70 -10.22 31.42 7.13
CA GLU A 70 -10.68 30.93 8.43
C GLU A 70 -9.80 29.75 8.85
N ALA A 71 -9.21 29.84 10.04
CA ALA A 71 -8.36 28.77 10.56
C ALA A 71 -9.19 27.52 10.81
N ASP A 72 -8.63 26.35 10.51
CA ASP A 72 -9.28 25.09 10.84
C ASP A 72 -9.65 25.01 12.31
N ASN A 73 -10.85 24.50 12.56
CA ASN A 73 -11.22 24.09 13.91
C ASN A 73 -10.39 22.87 14.35
N GLN A 74 -10.43 22.56 15.63
CA GLN A 74 -9.62 21.49 16.20
C GLN A 74 -9.95 20.10 15.62
N SER A 75 -11.22 19.85 15.28
CA SER A 75 -11.66 18.61 14.65
C SER A 75 -11.10 18.44 13.25
N GLN A 76 -11.07 19.51 12.44
CA GLN A 76 -10.51 19.48 11.08
C GLN A 76 -9.00 19.19 11.10
N LYS A 77 -8.26 19.82 12.03
CA LYS A 77 -6.82 19.53 12.24
C LYS A 77 -6.58 18.08 12.66
N ALA A 78 -7.36 17.60 13.63
CA ALA A 78 -7.30 16.22 14.10
C ALA A 78 -7.63 15.21 12.97
N PHE A 79 -8.64 15.49 12.16
CA PHE A 79 -9.01 14.64 11.03
C PHE A 79 -7.90 14.58 9.98
N ARG A 80 -7.31 15.74 9.63
CA ARG A 80 -6.15 15.80 8.72
C ARG A 80 -4.96 15.02 9.27
N LEU A 81 -4.65 15.14 10.56
CA LEU A 81 -3.60 14.32 11.20
C LEU A 81 -3.87 12.83 11.01
N LEU A 82 -5.09 12.38 11.33
CA LEU A 82 -5.43 10.96 11.27
C LEU A 82 -5.42 10.40 9.85
N LEU A 83 -5.84 11.17 8.84
CA LEU A 83 -5.71 10.76 7.44
C LEU A 83 -4.24 10.50 7.06
N GLN A 84 -3.32 11.35 7.53
CA GLN A 84 -1.90 11.27 7.20
C GLN A 84 -1.13 10.23 8.03
N SER A 85 -1.62 9.90 9.23
CA SER A 85 -0.90 9.10 10.23
C SER A 85 -1.55 7.76 10.58
N THR A 86 -2.72 7.43 10.03
CA THR A 86 -3.42 6.16 10.28
C THR A 86 -3.94 5.56 8.97
N PHE A 87 -4.60 4.41 9.05
CA PHE A 87 -5.36 3.85 7.92
C PHE A 87 -6.76 4.46 7.77
N GLY A 88 -7.12 5.45 8.58
CA GLY A 88 -8.43 6.09 8.55
C GLY A 88 -8.83 6.69 9.89
N PRO A 89 -9.39 7.91 9.93
CA PRO A 89 -9.89 8.50 11.16
C PRO A 89 -10.99 7.64 11.82
N GLN A 90 -10.90 7.47 13.13
CA GLN A 90 -11.99 6.97 13.96
C GLN A 90 -12.36 8.02 15.01
N LYS A 91 -13.62 8.01 15.43
CA LYS A 91 -14.12 8.98 16.42
C LYS A 91 -13.29 9.00 17.71
N LYS A 92 -12.92 7.83 18.24
CA LYS A 92 -12.09 7.72 19.45
C LYS A 92 -10.73 8.42 19.32
N ASP A 93 -10.11 8.34 18.15
CA ASP A 93 -8.78 8.92 17.91
C ASP A 93 -8.92 10.43 17.68
N LEU A 94 -10.00 10.85 17.00
CA LEU A 94 -10.35 12.25 16.81
C LEU A 94 -10.59 12.95 18.15
N ASP A 95 -11.45 12.37 18.99
CA ASP A 95 -11.77 12.88 20.33
C ASP A 95 -10.51 12.98 21.19
N LYS A 96 -9.62 11.97 21.10
CA LYS A 96 -8.34 11.96 21.79
C LYS A 96 -7.44 13.11 21.35
N ILE A 97 -7.27 13.35 20.05
CA ILE A 97 -6.48 14.49 19.54
C ILE A 97 -7.11 15.83 19.94
N ILE A 98 -8.44 15.95 19.92
CA ILE A 98 -9.14 17.15 20.43
C ILE A 98 -8.82 17.37 21.92
N GLN A 99 -8.67 16.29 22.69
CA GLN A 99 -8.32 16.40 24.10
C GLN A 99 -6.87 16.81 24.36
N ILE A 100 -5.90 16.21 23.64
CA ILE A 100 -4.47 16.35 23.97
C ILE A 100 -3.65 17.20 22.99
N GLY A 101 -4.19 17.49 21.81
CA GLY A 101 -3.51 18.19 20.72
C GLY A 101 -2.73 17.25 19.79
N GLU A 102 -2.46 17.73 18.57
CA GLU A 102 -1.81 16.96 17.49
C GLU A 102 -0.42 16.45 17.88
N SER A 103 0.46 17.33 18.38
CA SER A 103 1.84 16.97 18.73
C SER A 103 1.89 15.95 19.88
N ALA A 104 1.03 16.10 20.89
CA ALA A 104 0.99 15.17 22.02
C ALA A 104 0.47 13.80 21.60
N TRP A 105 -0.50 13.73 20.68
CA TRP A 105 -0.98 12.47 20.13
C TRP A 105 0.09 11.78 19.27
N ILE A 106 0.84 12.54 18.45
CA ILE A 106 2.00 12.00 17.71
C ILE A 106 3.01 11.40 18.70
N ASP A 107 3.35 12.13 19.76
CA ASP A 107 4.27 11.65 20.79
C ASP A 107 3.76 10.39 21.51
N GLU A 108 2.46 10.32 21.81
CA GLU A 108 1.81 9.13 22.39
C GLU A 108 1.94 7.92 21.44
N GLN A 109 1.68 8.09 20.14
CA GLN A 109 1.81 7.03 19.14
C GLN A 109 3.25 6.57 18.92
N LEU A 110 4.22 7.50 18.92
CA LEU A 110 5.64 7.19 18.81
C LEU A 110 6.19 6.46 20.05
N GLN A 111 5.54 6.62 21.21
CA GLN A 111 5.92 5.96 22.46
C GLN A 111 5.07 4.73 22.78
N HIS A 112 4.05 4.44 21.97
CA HIS A 112 3.14 3.34 22.21
C HIS A 112 3.89 2.00 22.17
N SER A 113 3.70 1.18 23.21
CA SER A 113 4.24 -0.18 23.28
C SER A 113 3.82 -1.00 22.07
N SER A 114 4.75 -1.78 21.53
CA SER A 114 4.49 -2.62 20.38
C SER A 114 4.57 -4.11 20.69
N ALA A 115 3.95 -4.91 19.83
CA ALA A 115 4.11 -6.37 19.81
C ALA A 115 5.58 -6.82 19.63
N TYR A 116 6.46 -5.89 19.23
CA TYR A 116 7.89 -6.15 19.00
C TYR A 116 8.78 -5.78 20.20
N ASP A 117 8.25 -5.09 21.21
CA ASP A 117 9.02 -4.59 22.35
C ASP A 117 8.97 -5.55 23.54
N VAL A 118 7.82 -6.21 23.75
CA VAL A 118 7.55 -7.03 24.94
C VAL A 118 7.03 -8.42 24.54
N ILE A 119 7.80 -9.47 24.87
CA ILE A 119 7.37 -10.85 24.65
C ILE A 119 6.29 -11.21 25.67
N GLY A 120 5.12 -11.66 25.20
CA GLY A 120 4.08 -12.25 26.04
C GLY A 120 3.03 -11.28 26.60
N ASP A 121 2.88 -10.09 26.01
CA ASP A 121 1.70 -9.25 26.24
C ASP A 121 0.48 -9.76 25.42
N ASN A 122 -0.60 -8.97 25.37
CA ASN A 122 -1.78 -9.30 24.57
C ASN A 122 -1.67 -8.90 23.10
N LEU A 123 -0.57 -8.24 22.70
CA LEU A 123 -0.30 -7.88 21.32
C LEU A 123 0.40 -9.07 20.64
N SER A 124 0.13 -9.26 19.35
CA SER A 124 0.82 -10.26 18.54
C SER A 124 1.49 -9.63 17.34
N THR A 125 2.61 -10.17 16.89
CA THR A 125 3.20 -9.76 15.62
C THR A 125 2.33 -10.19 14.42
N ASN A 126 2.64 -9.73 13.20
CA ASN A 126 1.99 -10.21 11.98
C ASN A 126 2.27 -11.69 11.76
N LEU A 127 3.52 -12.16 11.95
CA LEU A 127 3.85 -13.57 11.82
C LEU A 127 3.15 -14.44 12.86
N GLU A 128 3.07 -14.00 14.11
CA GLU A 128 2.34 -14.72 15.16
C GLU A 128 0.84 -14.80 14.84
N HIS A 129 0.24 -13.70 14.39
CA HIS A 129 -1.16 -13.69 14.00
C HIS A 129 -1.40 -14.58 12.76
N TYR A 130 -0.53 -14.49 11.75
CA TYR A 130 -0.53 -15.39 10.60
C TYR A 130 -0.52 -16.86 11.03
N LYS A 131 0.38 -17.25 11.94
CA LYS A 131 0.49 -18.64 12.43
C LYS A 131 -0.78 -19.08 13.16
N LYS A 132 -1.40 -18.20 13.96
CA LYS A 132 -2.69 -18.46 14.62
C LYS A 132 -3.81 -18.69 13.61
N ILE A 133 -3.89 -17.86 12.57
CA ILE A 133 -4.90 -17.98 11.51
C ILE A 133 -4.69 -19.28 10.71
N ALA A 134 -3.46 -19.59 10.31
CA ALA A 134 -3.13 -20.80 9.57
C ALA A 134 -3.45 -22.07 10.37
N LEU A 135 -3.07 -22.12 11.67
CA LEU A 135 -3.42 -23.21 12.58
C LEU A 135 -4.94 -23.38 12.71
N MET A 136 -5.69 -22.29 12.84
CA MET A 136 -7.15 -22.35 12.90
C MET A 136 -7.77 -22.83 11.58
N ALA A 137 -7.20 -22.41 10.45
CA ALA A 137 -7.70 -22.74 9.13
C ALA A 137 -7.43 -24.19 8.73
N GLU A 138 -6.29 -24.74 9.13
CA GLU A 138 -5.80 -26.07 8.74
C GLU A 138 -5.14 -26.79 9.94
N PRO A 139 -5.92 -27.13 10.99
CA PRO A 139 -5.39 -27.65 12.26
C PRO A 139 -4.74 -29.03 12.16
N SER A 140 -5.03 -29.79 11.10
CA SER A 140 -4.34 -31.06 10.80
C SER A 140 -3.00 -30.87 10.10
N THR A 141 -2.75 -29.69 9.54
CA THR A 141 -1.57 -29.37 8.72
C THR A 141 -0.51 -28.67 9.56
N TYR A 142 -0.92 -27.65 10.33
CA TYR A 142 -0.02 -26.87 11.17
C TYR A 142 -0.09 -27.33 12.62
N SER A 143 1.05 -27.63 13.22
CA SER A 143 1.15 -28.11 14.61
C SER A 143 2.42 -27.65 15.33
N ASP A 144 3.50 -27.42 14.58
CA ASP A 144 4.80 -26.96 15.07
C ASP A 144 5.52 -26.07 14.03
N ASN A 145 6.71 -25.54 14.36
CA ASN A 145 7.46 -24.72 13.39
C ASN A 145 7.85 -25.48 12.12
N ALA A 146 8.18 -26.78 12.22
CA ALA A 146 8.54 -27.58 11.07
C ALA A 146 7.38 -27.71 10.07
N SER A 147 6.14 -27.74 10.55
CA SER A 147 4.95 -27.75 9.71
C SER A 147 4.80 -26.46 8.91
N PHE A 148 5.11 -25.28 9.47
CA PHE A 148 5.08 -24.02 8.72
C PHE A 148 6.13 -23.96 7.62
N ASN A 149 7.30 -24.56 7.84
CA ASN A 149 8.38 -24.55 6.87
C ASN A 149 8.14 -25.50 5.69
N ASN A 150 7.40 -26.59 5.93
CA ASN A 150 7.17 -27.64 4.95
C ASN A 150 5.83 -27.52 4.21
N ASN A 151 4.88 -26.70 4.69
CA ASN A 151 3.58 -26.53 4.06
C ASN A 151 3.49 -25.18 3.33
N PHE A 152 3.04 -25.23 2.07
CA PHE A 152 2.90 -24.07 1.20
C PHE A 152 1.73 -24.26 0.24
N HIS A 153 0.95 -23.21 0.00
CA HIS A 153 -0.09 -23.20 -1.02
C HIS A 153 -0.55 -21.77 -1.28
N GLY A 154 -1.28 -21.54 -2.37
CA GLY A 154 -1.65 -20.18 -2.80
C GLY A 154 -2.72 -19.50 -1.93
N ARG A 155 -3.05 -20.05 -0.76
CA ARG A 155 -3.97 -19.45 0.22
C ARG A 155 -3.25 -19.00 1.48
N THR A 156 -1.98 -19.35 1.68
CA THR A 156 -1.18 -18.81 2.80
C THR A 156 -1.10 -17.28 2.71
N SER A 157 -1.07 -16.73 1.50
CA SER A 157 -1.20 -15.29 1.26
C SER A 157 -2.47 -14.66 1.87
N ASP A 158 -3.59 -15.40 1.92
CA ASP A 158 -4.85 -14.88 2.46
C ASP A 158 -4.75 -14.72 3.98
N TYR A 159 -4.02 -15.62 4.67
CA TYR A 159 -3.76 -15.53 6.11
C TYR A 159 -2.85 -14.35 6.46
N GLN A 160 -1.85 -14.06 5.62
CA GLN A 160 -0.99 -12.88 5.80
C GLN A 160 -1.79 -11.60 5.60
N THR A 161 -2.59 -11.53 4.53
CA THR A 161 -3.48 -10.38 4.30
C THR A 161 -4.46 -10.18 5.46
N ALA A 162 -5.02 -11.25 6.02
CA ALA A 162 -5.90 -11.18 7.18
C ALA A 162 -5.20 -10.64 8.44
N ALA A 163 -3.97 -11.09 8.71
CA ALA A 163 -3.14 -10.57 9.81
C ALA A 163 -2.85 -9.07 9.61
N TRP A 164 -2.51 -8.64 8.39
CA TRP A 164 -2.27 -7.24 8.06
C TRP A 164 -3.52 -6.38 8.27
N PHE A 165 -4.70 -6.84 7.81
CA PHE A 165 -5.95 -6.10 7.98
C PHE A 165 -6.36 -5.98 9.45
N GLU A 166 -6.08 -6.96 10.30
CA GLU A 166 -6.28 -6.80 11.74
C GLU A 166 -5.52 -5.58 12.27
N LYS A 167 -4.25 -5.43 11.87
CA LYS A 167 -3.41 -4.31 12.31
C LYS A 167 -3.88 -2.99 11.73
N ALA A 168 -4.16 -2.95 10.43
CA ALA A 168 -4.65 -1.74 9.77
C ALA A 168 -5.98 -1.25 10.37
N LEU A 169 -6.89 -2.16 10.75
CA LEU A 169 -8.22 -1.79 11.23
C LEU A 169 -8.28 -1.57 12.75
N HIS A 170 -7.49 -2.27 13.56
CA HIS A 170 -7.72 -2.32 15.01
C HIS A 170 -6.47 -2.17 15.89
N ALA A 171 -5.26 -2.11 15.34
CA ALA A 171 -4.07 -1.88 16.18
C ALA A 171 -4.14 -0.53 16.92
N PRO A 172 -3.74 -0.47 18.20
CA PRO A 172 -3.74 0.79 18.97
C PRO A 172 -2.60 1.74 18.58
N ASP A 173 -1.49 1.22 18.06
CA ASP A 173 -0.33 1.95 17.53
C ASP A 173 -0.44 2.16 16.02
N GLN A 174 -1.55 2.76 15.56
CA GLN A 174 -1.86 2.97 14.15
C GLN A 174 -0.72 3.63 13.35
N LEU A 175 -0.01 4.59 13.95
CA LEU A 175 1.11 5.28 13.28
C LEU A 175 2.20 4.30 12.87
N ARG A 176 2.49 3.29 13.70
CA ARG A 176 3.52 2.28 13.41
C ARG A 176 3.18 1.53 12.13
N TYR A 177 1.97 0.99 12.04
CA TYR A 177 1.58 0.20 10.88
C TYR A 177 1.37 1.07 9.63
N ARG A 178 0.95 2.33 9.79
CA ARG A 178 0.83 3.26 8.67
C ARG A 178 2.18 3.63 8.06
N VAL A 179 3.20 3.83 8.89
CA VAL A 179 4.58 4.08 8.43
C VAL A 179 5.23 2.78 7.93
N ALA A 180 4.97 1.63 8.55
CA ALA A 180 5.41 0.33 8.03
C ALA A 180 4.88 0.09 6.60
N PHE A 181 3.62 0.46 6.33
CA PHE A 181 3.07 0.42 4.97
C PHE A 181 3.81 1.37 4.03
N ALA A 182 4.08 2.62 4.44
CA ALA A 182 4.91 3.53 3.65
C ALA A 182 6.32 2.97 3.40
N LEU A 183 6.95 2.30 4.37
CA LEU A 183 8.26 1.65 4.20
C LEU A 183 8.17 0.45 3.26
N SER A 184 7.06 -0.29 3.23
CA SER A 184 6.84 -1.39 2.28
C SER A 184 6.82 -0.93 0.82
N GLU A 185 6.51 0.35 0.61
CA GLU A 185 6.50 1.01 -0.70
C GLU A 185 7.86 1.59 -1.10
N LEU A 186 8.81 1.68 -0.15
CA LEU A 186 10.22 1.98 -0.42
C LEU A 186 11.02 0.68 -0.60
N LEU A 187 10.89 -0.23 0.36
CA LEU A 187 11.62 -1.49 0.46
C LEU A 187 10.72 -2.60 -0.09
N VAL A 188 10.55 -2.60 -1.41
CA VAL A 188 9.50 -3.38 -2.09
C VAL A 188 9.83 -4.87 -2.14
N VAL A 189 8.89 -5.69 -1.65
CA VAL A 189 8.78 -7.12 -1.95
C VAL A 189 7.39 -7.44 -2.45
N SER A 190 7.21 -8.61 -3.07
CA SER A 190 5.89 -9.02 -3.56
C SER A 190 5.61 -10.52 -3.41
N GLY A 191 4.38 -10.82 -3.01
CA GLY A 191 3.74 -12.13 -3.10
C GLY A 191 2.88 -12.32 -4.36
N ALA A 192 2.85 -11.38 -5.30
CA ALA A 192 2.06 -11.52 -6.53
C ALA A 192 2.68 -12.53 -7.51
N LYS A 193 4.01 -12.63 -7.52
CA LYS A 193 4.81 -13.44 -8.46
C LYS A 193 5.81 -14.32 -7.68
N GLN A 194 6.53 -15.19 -8.41
CA GLN A 194 7.58 -16.07 -7.87
C GLN A 194 7.11 -17.05 -6.77
N ARG A 195 8.01 -17.46 -5.86
CA ARG A 195 7.78 -18.47 -4.82
C ARG A 195 7.16 -17.89 -3.54
N THR A 196 7.43 -16.61 -3.25
CA THR A 196 6.86 -15.84 -2.13
C THR A 196 5.33 -15.86 -2.13
N ARG A 197 4.68 -15.95 -3.30
CA ARG A 197 3.22 -16.14 -3.43
C ARG A 197 2.66 -17.28 -2.57
N PHE A 198 3.43 -18.35 -2.37
CA PHE A 198 3.00 -19.53 -1.62
C PHE A 198 3.47 -19.52 -0.16
N ARG A 199 4.16 -18.45 0.25
CA ARG A 199 4.86 -18.30 1.53
C ARG A 199 4.35 -17.07 2.28
N GLY A 200 3.09 -17.13 2.69
CA GLY A 200 2.48 -16.10 3.53
C GLY A 200 3.21 -15.86 4.85
N ASP A 201 3.89 -16.89 5.38
CA ASP A 201 4.77 -16.81 6.54
C ASP A 201 5.94 -15.86 6.29
N SER A 202 6.61 -15.97 5.15
CA SER A 202 7.71 -15.10 4.75
C SER A 202 7.28 -13.64 4.58
N LEU A 203 6.08 -13.42 4.02
CA LEU A 203 5.51 -12.08 3.85
C LEU A 203 5.08 -11.48 5.19
N ALA A 204 4.50 -12.27 6.10
CA ALA A 204 4.15 -11.82 7.44
C ALA A 204 5.39 -11.51 8.30
N TYR A 205 6.47 -12.28 8.12
CA TYR A 205 7.78 -11.97 8.71
C TYR A 205 8.38 -10.67 8.15
N TYR A 206 8.19 -10.41 6.85
CA TYR A 206 8.61 -9.15 6.24
C TYR A 206 7.83 -7.95 6.80
N ASP A 207 6.50 -8.07 6.96
CA ASP A 207 5.68 -7.06 7.64
C ASP A 207 6.18 -6.78 9.07
N ASP A 208 6.63 -7.82 9.78
CA ASP A 208 7.22 -7.69 11.12
C ASP A 208 8.55 -6.92 11.12
N ILE A 209 9.44 -7.17 10.16
CA ILE A 209 10.68 -6.39 10.00
C ILE A 209 10.34 -4.90 9.83
N LEU A 210 9.38 -4.58 8.97
CA LEU A 210 9.00 -3.18 8.73
C LEU A 210 8.38 -2.53 9.97
N ALA A 211 7.41 -3.19 10.61
CA ALA A 211 6.69 -2.64 11.75
C ALA A 211 7.57 -2.52 13.02
N LYS A 212 8.46 -3.48 13.26
CA LYS A 212 9.46 -3.41 14.33
C LYS A 212 10.38 -2.20 14.17
N ASN A 213 10.92 -2.01 12.97
CA ASN A 213 11.93 -0.99 12.70
C ASN A 213 11.35 0.39 12.37
N THR A 214 10.02 0.54 12.33
CA THR A 214 9.35 1.80 11.97
C THR A 214 9.82 3.02 12.80
N PHE A 215 10.13 2.82 14.08
CA PHE A 215 10.70 3.86 14.96
C PHE A 215 12.15 3.55 15.39
N GLY A 216 12.81 2.62 14.70
CA GLY A 216 14.19 2.21 14.94
C GLY A 216 15.18 3.02 14.09
N ASN A 217 16.31 2.39 13.74
CA ASN A 217 17.31 2.97 12.86
C ASN A 217 17.19 2.41 11.43
N PHE A 218 17.26 3.27 10.42
CA PHE A 218 17.22 2.86 9.01
C PHE A 218 18.35 1.90 8.64
N ARG A 219 19.52 1.99 9.29
CA ARG A 219 20.63 1.07 9.08
C ARG A 219 20.31 -0.37 9.48
N ASP A 220 19.59 -0.53 10.60
CA ASP A 220 19.17 -1.83 11.11
C ASP A 220 18.05 -2.41 10.23
N LEU A 221 17.09 -1.55 9.84
CA LEU A 221 16.06 -1.90 8.88
C LEU A 221 16.66 -2.42 7.57
N LEU A 222 17.64 -1.71 7.01
CA LEU A 222 18.30 -2.11 5.77
C LEU A 222 18.99 -3.49 5.91
N ASN A 223 19.61 -3.76 7.06
CA ASN A 223 20.20 -5.07 7.35
C ASN A 223 19.15 -6.19 7.40
N GLU A 224 18.09 -6.01 8.18
CA GLU A 224 17.05 -7.02 8.35
C GLU A 224 16.31 -7.30 7.04
N VAL A 225 16.03 -6.26 6.25
CA VAL A 225 15.45 -6.40 4.90
C VAL A 225 16.38 -7.16 3.97
N SER A 226 17.66 -6.79 3.94
CA SER A 226 18.66 -7.43 3.06
C SER A 226 18.85 -8.91 3.37
N LEU A 227 18.65 -9.34 4.62
CA LEU A 227 18.76 -10.75 5.03
C LEU A 227 17.41 -11.47 5.05
N SER A 228 16.30 -10.80 4.74
CA SER A 228 14.99 -11.43 4.76
C SER A 228 14.83 -12.41 3.57
N PRO A 229 14.23 -13.60 3.79
CA PRO A 229 13.89 -14.52 2.70
C PRO A 229 13.01 -13.88 1.62
N ALA A 230 12.06 -13.04 2.01
CA ALA A 230 11.17 -12.38 1.06
C ALA A 230 11.95 -11.50 0.07
N MET A 231 12.89 -10.67 0.57
CA MET A 231 13.74 -9.83 -0.28
C MET A 231 14.75 -10.67 -1.07
N GLY A 232 15.40 -11.64 -0.42
CA GLY A 232 16.33 -12.59 -1.03
C GLY A 232 15.78 -13.23 -2.30
N ILE A 233 14.54 -13.69 -2.23
CA ILE A 233 13.86 -14.33 -3.35
C ILE A 233 13.41 -13.28 -4.38
N PHE A 234 12.83 -12.18 -3.91
CA PHE A 234 12.25 -11.17 -4.79
C PHE A 234 13.28 -10.51 -5.71
N LEU A 235 14.45 -10.16 -5.15
CA LEU A 235 15.57 -9.55 -5.86
C LEU A 235 16.74 -10.50 -6.12
N SER A 236 16.45 -11.80 -6.11
CA SER A 236 17.33 -12.89 -6.57
C SER A 236 18.71 -12.98 -5.94
N HIS A 237 18.98 -12.31 -4.82
CA HIS A 237 20.25 -12.47 -4.10
C HIS A 237 20.27 -13.61 -3.08
N GLN A 238 19.12 -14.25 -2.83
CA GLN A 238 19.10 -15.57 -2.21
C GLN A 238 19.89 -16.55 -3.09
N GLY A 239 20.91 -17.17 -2.50
CA GLY A 239 21.78 -18.12 -3.19
C GLY A 239 22.74 -17.48 -4.20
N ASN A 240 23.05 -16.19 -4.04
CA ASN A 240 23.96 -15.48 -4.93
C ASN A 240 25.39 -16.05 -4.84
N LYS A 241 26.02 -16.32 -5.98
CA LYS A 241 27.30 -17.02 -6.07
C LYS A 241 28.41 -16.09 -6.48
N LYS A 242 29.58 -16.23 -5.85
CA LYS A 242 30.82 -15.65 -6.36
C LYS A 242 31.13 -16.09 -7.78
N PHE A 243 32.07 -15.38 -8.41
CA PHE A 243 32.53 -15.78 -9.73
C PHE A 243 33.06 -17.22 -9.73
N MET A 244 32.52 -18.05 -10.62
CA MET A 244 32.96 -19.43 -10.79
C MET A 244 33.47 -19.67 -12.20
N SER A 245 34.80 -19.76 -12.34
CA SER A 245 35.48 -19.86 -13.63
C SER A 245 35.02 -21.05 -14.50
N LYS A 246 34.67 -22.17 -13.87
CA LYS A 246 34.23 -23.41 -14.54
C LYS A 246 32.83 -23.30 -15.15
N THR A 247 31.90 -22.65 -14.46
CA THR A 247 30.49 -22.51 -14.89
C THR A 247 30.20 -21.16 -15.53
N LYS A 248 31.18 -20.22 -15.51
CA LYS A 248 31.00 -18.83 -15.93
C LYS A 248 29.84 -18.15 -15.20
N THR A 249 29.63 -18.53 -13.94
CA THR A 249 28.66 -17.88 -13.07
C THR A 249 29.25 -16.58 -12.55
N HIS A 250 28.50 -15.50 -12.64
CA HIS A 250 28.82 -14.19 -12.08
C HIS A 250 27.88 -13.89 -10.90
N PRO A 251 28.30 -13.06 -9.94
CA PRO A 251 27.40 -12.55 -8.91
C PRO A 251 26.16 -11.88 -9.53
N ASP A 252 24.98 -12.16 -8.97
CA ASP A 252 23.73 -11.50 -9.34
C ASP A 252 23.76 -10.05 -8.83
N GLU A 253 23.57 -9.11 -9.76
CA GLU A 253 23.62 -7.67 -9.54
C GLU A 253 22.29 -7.06 -9.10
N ASN A 254 21.18 -7.78 -9.21
CA ASN A 254 19.84 -7.22 -9.08
C ASN A 254 19.64 -6.54 -7.72
N PHE A 255 19.81 -7.26 -6.61
CA PHE A 255 19.72 -6.65 -5.28
C PHE A 255 20.74 -5.55 -5.05
N ALA A 256 21.98 -5.71 -5.52
CA ALA A 256 23.02 -4.69 -5.38
C ALA A 256 22.65 -3.37 -6.09
N ARG A 257 22.02 -3.47 -7.26
CA ARG A 257 21.48 -2.32 -7.97
C ARG A 257 20.33 -1.70 -7.21
N GLU A 258 19.32 -2.48 -6.82
CA GLU A 258 18.09 -1.91 -6.26
C GLU A 258 18.27 -1.37 -4.83
N VAL A 259 19.17 -1.97 -4.03
CA VAL A 259 19.48 -1.44 -2.69
C VAL A 259 20.14 -0.06 -2.76
N MET A 260 20.91 0.21 -3.82
CA MET A 260 21.45 1.54 -4.09
C MET A 260 20.43 2.43 -4.79
N GLN A 261 19.89 2.01 -5.93
CA GLN A 261 19.06 2.82 -6.81
C GLN A 261 17.69 3.14 -6.22
N LEU A 262 16.94 2.14 -5.76
CA LEU A 262 15.54 2.34 -5.36
C LEU A 262 15.39 2.54 -3.86
N PHE A 263 16.16 1.82 -3.05
CA PHE A 263 15.93 1.76 -1.61
C PHE A 263 16.67 2.84 -0.82
N SER A 264 17.74 3.42 -1.38
CA SER A 264 18.65 4.27 -0.61
C SER A 264 19.08 5.57 -1.30
N LEU A 265 19.60 5.52 -2.53
CA LEU A 265 20.35 6.63 -3.13
C LEU A 265 19.59 7.36 -4.24
N GLY A 266 18.77 6.67 -5.03
CA GLY A 266 18.27 7.21 -6.30
C GLY A 266 19.30 7.09 -7.43
N LEU A 267 18.92 7.56 -8.62
CA LEU A 267 19.78 7.59 -9.82
C LEU A 267 20.85 8.68 -9.76
N TRP A 268 20.53 9.83 -9.17
CA TRP A 268 21.33 11.04 -9.23
C TRP A 268 21.83 11.45 -7.85
N LYS A 269 23.04 12.03 -7.76
CA LYS A 269 23.47 12.70 -6.53
C LYS A 269 22.49 13.81 -6.19
N MET A 270 22.19 13.96 -4.90
CA MET A 270 21.20 14.93 -4.43
C MET A 270 21.77 15.88 -3.36
N HIS A 271 21.22 17.08 -3.34
CA HIS A 271 21.30 17.99 -2.19
C HIS A 271 20.31 17.53 -1.09
N ASP A 272 20.46 18.06 0.12
CA ASP A 272 19.61 17.66 1.26
C ASP A 272 18.14 18.07 1.07
N ASN A 273 17.88 19.06 0.22
CA ASN A 273 16.55 19.49 -0.19
C ASN A 273 15.92 18.60 -1.29
N GLY A 274 16.59 17.53 -1.70
CA GLY A 274 16.14 16.57 -2.71
C GLY A 274 16.35 16.98 -4.16
N SER A 275 16.92 18.17 -4.44
CA SER A 275 17.26 18.54 -5.81
C SER A 275 18.49 17.78 -6.30
N ALA A 276 18.53 17.44 -7.59
CA ALA A 276 19.68 16.76 -8.19
C ALA A 276 20.91 17.68 -8.23
N VAL A 277 22.10 17.09 -8.16
CA VAL A 277 23.37 17.77 -8.35
C VAL A 277 23.72 17.78 -9.83
N GLU A 278 24.04 18.95 -10.35
CA GLU A 278 24.51 19.15 -11.73
C GLU A 278 25.99 19.53 -11.77
N SER A 279 26.68 19.10 -12.83
CA SER A 279 28.07 19.49 -13.11
C SER A 279 28.21 19.71 -14.61
N GLY A 280 28.49 20.95 -15.02
CA GLY A 280 28.60 21.30 -16.43
C GLY A 280 27.28 21.27 -17.20
N GLY A 281 26.14 21.30 -16.50
CA GLY A 281 24.79 21.19 -17.07
C GLY A 281 24.23 19.77 -17.10
N ASP A 282 25.03 18.75 -16.77
CA ASP A 282 24.60 17.35 -16.73
C ASP A 282 24.34 16.88 -15.30
N LEU A 283 23.35 16.00 -15.14
CA LEU A 283 23.05 15.33 -13.87
C LEU A 283 24.19 14.39 -13.48
N VAL A 284 24.59 14.42 -12.21
CA VAL A 284 25.68 13.56 -11.71
C VAL A 284 25.12 12.24 -11.17
N PRO A 285 25.50 11.07 -11.72
CA PRO A 285 25.04 9.78 -11.21
C PRO A 285 25.43 9.53 -9.74
N ALA A 286 24.52 8.94 -8.97
CA ALA A 286 24.75 8.58 -7.56
C ALA A 286 25.73 7.42 -7.40
N TYR A 287 25.77 6.52 -8.38
CA TYR A 287 26.57 5.32 -8.41
C TYR A 287 26.90 4.94 -9.87
N THR A 288 27.85 4.03 -10.07
CA THR A 288 28.29 3.52 -11.37
C THR A 288 27.97 2.04 -11.55
N GLN A 289 28.06 1.52 -12.77
CA GLN A 289 27.94 0.07 -12.99
C GLN A 289 29.01 -0.72 -12.24
N GLU A 290 30.23 -0.18 -12.12
CA GLU A 290 31.30 -0.82 -11.34
C GLU A 290 30.91 -0.92 -9.85
N ASP A 291 30.25 0.10 -9.29
CA ASP A 291 29.74 0.04 -7.91
C ASP A 291 28.74 -1.10 -7.73
N VAL A 292 27.88 -1.34 -8.73
CA VAL A 292 26.91 -2.45 -8.71
C VAL A 292 27.62 -3.79 -8.73
N GLU A 293 28.57 -3.99 -9.64
CA GLU A 293 29.34 -5.23 -9.76
C GLU A 293 30.12 -5.54 -8.48
N GLN A 294 30.72 -4.51 -7.88
CA GLN A 294 31.50 -4.64 -6.65
C GLN A 294 30.62 -4.93 -5.42
N LEU A 295 29.45 -4.29 -5.34
CA LEU A 295 28.47 -4.59 -4.29
C LEU A 295 27.82 -5.98 -4.49
N ALA A 296 27.60 -6.42 -5.73
CA ALA A 296 27.08 -7.76 -6.01
C ALA A 296 27.96 -8.87 -5.43
N ARG A 297 29.29 -8.67 -5.45
CA ARG A 297 30.25 -9.58 -4.81
C ARG A 297 30.05 -9.69 -3.30
N VAL A 298 29.72 -8.59 -2.61
CA VAL A 298 29.39 -8.58 -1.17
C VAL A 298 28.16 -9.45 -0.88
N MET A 299 27.18 -9.45 -1.78
CA MET A 299 25.89 -10.13 -1.59
C MET A 299 25.97 -11.65 -1.80
N THR A 300 27.14 -12.20 -2.15
CA THR A 300 27.33 -13.63 -2.37
C THR A 300 27.36 -14.43 -1.07
N GLY A 301 26.99 -15.71 -1.10
CA GLY A 301 27.10 -16.59 0.06
C GLY A 301 25.88 -16.66 0.97
N TYR A 302 24.83 -15.85 0.77
CA TYR A 302 23.62 -15.88 1.60
C TYR A 302 22.53 -16.77 0.99
N ASP A 303 21.87 -17.61 1.79
CA ASP A 303 20.77 -18.50 1.35
C ASP A 303 19.76 -18.73 2.48
N LEU A 304 18.60 -19.30 2.18
CA LEU A 304 17.63 -19.74 3.16
C LEU A 304 18.26 -20.74 4.13
N VAL A 305 17.94 -20.59 5.43
CA VAL A 305 18.41 -21.51 6.47
C VAL A 305 17.94 -22.92 6.15
N GLY A 306 18.87 -23.88 6.21
CA GLY A 306 18.57 -25.30 5.99
C GLY A 306 18.45 -25.69 4.51
N ASN A 307 18.80 -24.81 3.57
CA ASN A 307 18.81 -25.14 2.15
C ASN A 307 19.98 -26.08 1.79
N SER A 308 19.68 -27.37 1.68
CA SER A 308 20.66 -28.39 1.27
C SER A 308 21.22 -28.23 -0.15
N ASN A 309 20.59 -27.43 -1.01
CA ASN A 309 21.00 -27.21 -2.40
C ASN A 309 21.17 -25.73 -2.69
N TYR A 310 22.34 -25.18 -2.34
CA TYR A 310 22.62 -23.74 -2.43
C TYR A 310 22.12 -23.06 -3.72
N GLY A 311 21.29 -22.02 -3.55
CA GLY A 311 20.64 -21.24 -4.61
C GLY A 311 19.49 -21.92 -5.32
N LYS A 312 19.15 -23.16 -4.96
CA LYS A 312 17.91 -23.80 -5.41
C LYS A 312 16.91 -23.75 -4.30
N THR A 313 15.85 -22.98 -4.51
CA THR A 313 14.72 -22.96 -3.60
C THR A 313 13.85 -24.20 -3.81
N HIS A 314 13.26 -24.70 -2.73
CA HIS A 314 12.18 -25.68 -2.73
C HIS A 314 11.02 -25.11 -1.92
N ARG A 315 9.78 -25.34 -2.33
CA ARG A 315 8.66 -24.69 -1.63
C ARG A 315 8.39 -25.29 -0.24
N GLY A 316 8.88 -26.51 0.04
CA GLY A 316 8.77 -27.21 1.31
C GLY A 316 9.71 -28.41 1.40
N ALA A 317 10.93 -28.19 1.90
CA ALA A 317 11.96 -29.22 2.06
C ALA A 317 12.88 -28.93 3.27
N GLY A 318 12.32 -28.36 4.35
CA GLY A 318 13.05 -27.97 5.55
C GLY A 318 13.71 -26.59 5.53
N GLU A 319 13.61 -25.83 4.43
CA GLU A 319 14.04 -24.43 4.36
C GLU A 319 13.21 -23.55 5.32
N GLU A 320 13.86 -22.64 6.06
CA GLU A 320 13.18 -21.63 6.90
C GLU A 320 12.93 -20.35 6.09
N TRP A 321 11.69 -19.84 6.12
CA TRP A 321 11.30 -18.66 5.33
C TRP A 321 10.89 -17.45 6.17
N SER A 322 10.90 -17.61 7.49
CA SER A 322 10.51 -16.59 8.47
C SER A 322 11.65 -16.28 9.45
N THR A 323 12.90 -16.44 9.00
CA THR A 323 14.14 -16.13 9.72
C THR A 323 15.14 -15.52 8.76
N PRO A 324 16.15 -14.76 9.23
CA PRO A 324 17.21 -14.24 8.35
C PRO A 324 17.91 -15.37 7.60
N MET A 325 18.30 -15.11 6.35
CA MET A 325 19.13 -16.00 5.54
C MET A 325 20.48 -16.29 6.24
N GLU A 326 21.01 -17.49 6.05
CA GLU A 326 22.31 -17.92 6.57
C GLU A 326 23.43 -17.73 5.56
N PHE A 327 24.65 -17.58 6.09
CA PHE A 327 25.85 -17.41 5.30
C PHE A 327 26.57 -18.75 5.07
N THR A 328 27.04 -18.97 3.84
CA THR A 328 27.82 -20.13 3.42
C THR A 328 29.06 -19.66 2.66
N GLY A 329 30.22 -19.68 3.33
CA GLY A 329 31.48 -19.12 2.79
C GLY A 329 31.99 -19.75 1.49
N SER A 330 31.69 -21.02 1.21
CA SER A 330 32.12 -21.67 -0.04
C SER A 330 31.58 -20.99 -1.31
N TRP A 331 30.50 -20.22 -1.19
CA TRP A 331 29.87 -19.47 -2.27
C TRP A 331 30.16 -17.97 -2.24
N HIS A 332 30.91 -17.49 -1.24
CA HIS A 332 31.21 -16.07 -1.05
C HIS A 332 32.56 -15.64 -1.65
N ASP A 333 32.59 -14.45 -2.22
CA ASP A 333 33.77 -13.77 -2.73
C ASP A 333 34.47 -13.02 -1.59
N PHE A 334 35.62 -13.49 -1.12
CA PHE A 334 36.35 -12.88 0.00
C PHE A 334 37.39 -11.83 -0.41
N ASP A 335 37.61 -11.64 -1.71
CA ASP A 335 38.61 -10.72 -2.21
C ASP A 335 38.20 -9.26 -1.87
N ASN A 336 39.14 -8.34 -2.02
CA ASN A 336 38.88 -6.91 -1.83
C ASN A 336 37.76 -6.41 -2.76
N LYS A 337 36.99 -5.43 -2.27
CA LYS A 337 35.86 -4.82 -3.00
C LYS A 337 35.92 -3.32 -2.83
N SER A 338 35.48 -2.56 -3.83
CA SER A 338 35.43 -1.10 -3.74
C SER A 338 34.21 -0.55 -4.46
N PHE A 339 33.42 0.27 -3.76
CA PHE A 339 32.25 0.90 -4.34
C PHE A 339 31.94 2.22 -3.61
N LEU A 340 31.26 3.15 -4.27
CA LEU A 340 30.96 4.49 -3.79
C LEU A 340 32.20 5.23 -3.27
N SER A 341 33.34 5.05 -3.94
CA SER A 341 34.66 5.58 -3.56
C SER A 341 35.14 5.16 -2.16
N LYS A 342 34.64 4.02 -1.65
CA LYS A 342 35.07 3.39 -0.40
C LYS A 342 35.57 1.97 -0.68
N SER A 343 36.38 1.44 0.22
CA SER A 343 36.94 0.09 0.10
C SER A 343 36.46 -0.79 1.24
N VAL A 344 36.21 -2.06 0.93
CA VAL A 344 35.98 -3.14 1.88
C VAL A 344 37.14 -4.11 1.73
N SER A 345 37.91 -4.28 2.81
CA SER A 345 39.11 -5.11 2.83
C SER A 345 38.76 -6.58 2.56
N GLU A 346 39.72 -7.31 1.99
CA GLU A 346 39.62 -8.77 1.89
C GLU A 346 39.52 -9.41 3.28
N GLU A 347 38.85 -10.55 3.34
CA GLU A 347 38.68 -11.34 4.56
C GLU A 347 39.23 -12.76 4.38
N SER A 348 39.44 -13.47 5.48
CA SER A 348 39.86 -14.87 5.39
C SER A 348 38.75 -15.74 4.82
N ASP A 349 39.10 -16.62 3.88
CA ASP A 349 38.21 -17.56 3.18
C ASP A 349 37.47 -18.54 4.13
N ASN A 350 37.87 -18.60 5.39
CA ASN A 350 37.28 -19.45 6.44
C ASN A 350 36.37 -18.68 7.41
N ALA A 351 36.10 -17.39 7.16
CA ALA A 351 35.20 -16.61 8.00
C ALA A 351 33.78 -17.18 7.93
N SER A 352 33.22 -17.53 9.10
CA SER A 352 31.84 -18.02 9.23
C SER A 352 30.81 -16.89 9.32
N SER A 353 31.26 -15.65 9.50
CA SER A 353 30.44 -14.44 9.49
C SER A 353 31.28 -13.29 8.93
N PRO A 354 31.21 -13.02 7.62
CA PRO A 354 31.99 -11.96 7.02
C PRO A 354 31.47 -10.60 7.50
N THR A 355 32.37 -9.64 7.62
CA THR A 355 32.04 -8.26 8.03
C THR A 355 31.70 -7.37 6.84
N ASP A 356 32.11 -7.77 5.64
CA ASP A 356 31.98 -7.02 4.39
C ASP A 356 30.55 -6.58 4.08
N PHE A 357 29.55 -7.42 4.36
CA PHE A 357 28.14 -7.10 4.23
C PHE A 357 27.72 -5.95 5.14
N LYS A 358 28.12 -5.98 6.41
CA LYS A 358 27.82 -4.89 7.35
C LYS A 358 28.55 -3.60 6.96
N ASN A 359 29.83 -3.72 6.59
CA ASN A 359 30.63 -2.59 6.14
C ASN A 359 30.04 -1.96 4.86
N ALA A 360 29.53 -2.77 3.94
CA ALA A 360 28.89 -2.28 2.72
C ALA A 360 27.59 -1.53 3.02
N LEU A 361 26.74 -2.09 3.89
CA LEU A 361 25.53 -1.37 4.32
C LEU A 361 25.86 -0.09 5.09
N ASP A 362 26.97 -0.02 5.83
CA ASP A 362 27.45 1.22 6.47
C ASP A 362 27.88 2.26 5.44
N ILE A 363 28.55 1.85 4.35
CA ILE A 363 28.92 2.74 3.24
C ILE A 363 27.67 3.34 2.60
N ILE A 364 26.66 2.51 2.29
CA ILE A 364 25.39 2.98 1.71
C ILE A 364 24.67 3.93 2.68
N PHE A 365 24.51 3.53 3.94
CA PHE A 365 23.81 4.32 4.96
C PHE A 365 24.43 5.71 5.21
N ASN A 366 25.76 5.79 5.14
CA ASN A 366 26.49 7.05 5.31
C ASN A 366 26.55 7.88 4.01
N HIS A 367 26.03 7.39 2.89
CA HIS A 367 25.93 8.18 1.68
C HIS A 367 24.96 9.35 1.87
N LYS A 368 25.32 10.52 1.32
CA LYS A 368 24.56 11.77 1.52
C LYS A 368 23.11 11.66 1.05
N ASN A 369 22.87 10.99 -0.08
CA ASN A 369 21.53 10.85 -0.66
C ASN A 369 20.50 10.14 0.24
N VAL A 370 20.91 9.31 1.21
CA VAL A 370 19.95 8.49 1.97
C VAL A 370 18.95 9.34 2.76
N GLY A 371 19.42 10.43 3.37
CA GLY A 371 18.57 11.36 4.12
C GLY A 371 17.44 11.96 3.27
N PRO A 372 17.74 12.71 2.19
CA PRO A 372 16.72 13.27 1.31
C PRO A 372 15.87 12.20 0.60
N HIS A 373 16.43 11.03 0.25
CA HIS A 373 15.69 9.94 -0.38
C HIS A 373 14.57 9.41 0.53
N VAL A 374 14.92 9.06 1.77
CA VAL A 374 13.97 8.55 2.77
C VAL A 374 12.98 9.66 3.19
N ALA A 375 13.45 10.90 3.35
CA ALA A 375 12.61 12.05 3.67
C ALA A 375 11.53 12.28 2.60
N LYS A 376 11.93 12.42 1.33
CA LYS A 376 11.01 12.61 0.20
C LYS A 376 9.99 11.49 0.14
N HIS A 377 10.42 10.23 0.26
CA HIS A 377 9.52 9.07 0.23
C HIS A 377 8.45 9.14 1.34
N LEU A 378 8.86 9.32 2.59
CA LEU A 378 7.92 9.34 3.72
C LEU A 378 6.94 10.52 3.63
N ILE A 379 7.39 11.70 3.21
CA ILE A 379 6.51 12.85 2.99
C ILE A 379 5.49 12.53 1.89
N MET A 380 5.93 11.95 0.77
CA MET A 380 5.05 11.60 -0.35
C MET A 380 4.01 10.55 -0.01
N ARG A 381 4.36 9.59 0.86
CA ARG A 381 3.43 8.53 1.28
C ARG A 381 2.48 8.97 2.38
N LEU A 382 2.89 9.90 3.25
CA LEU A 382 2.11 10.31 4.42
C LEU A 382 1.35 11.62 4.24
N VAL A 383 1.87 12.61 3.50
CA VAL A 383 1.36 14.00 3.51
C VAL A 383 0.94 14.47 2.13
N THR A 384 1.88 14.71 1.21
CA THR A 384 1.62 15.34 -0.10
C THR A 384 2.53 14.80 -1.20
N SER A 385 2.01 14.67 -2.43
CA SER A 385 2.78 14.18 -3.59
C SER A 385 3.87 15.15 -4.03
N ASN A 386 3.76 16.44 -3.73
CA ASN A 386 4.66 17.49 -4.22
C ASN A 386 5.19 18.34 -3.05
N PRO A 387 6.01 17.77 -2.15
CA PRO A 387 6.56 18.53 -1.03
C PRO A 387 7.55 19.60 -1.49
N SER A 388 7.64 20.70 -0.75
CA SER A 388 8.67 21.71 -1.07
C SER A 388 10.08 21.16 -0.79
N ALA A 389 11.06 21.74 -1.49
CA ALA A 389 12.47 21.44 -1.26
C ALA A 389 12.87 21.73 0.21
N ALA A 390 12.30 22.78 0.81
CA ALA A 390 12.59 23.15 2.20
C ALA A 390 12.02 22.12 3.20
N TYR A 391 10.87 21.52 2.91
CA TYR A 391 10.30 20.46 3.73
C TYR A 391 11.14 19.18 3.66
N ILE A 392 11.55 18.77 2.45
CA ILE A 392 12.48 17.64 2.28
C ILE A 392 13.77 17.91 3.08
N GLU A 393 14.33 19.12 2.99
CA GLU A 393 15.56 19.48 3.70
C GLU A 393 15.43 19.37 5.22
N ARG A 394 14.37 19.93 5.82
CA ARG A 394 14.16 19.87 7.28
C ARG A 394 14.03 18.43 7.78
N VAL A 395 13.35 17.57 7.03
CA VAL A 395 13.20 16.14 7.38
C VAL A 395 14.51 15.38 7.14
N ALA A 396 15.22 15.66 6.05
CA ALA A 396 16.51 15.07 5.74
C ALA A 396 17.56 15.43 6.81
N GLN A 397 17.54 16.65 7.34
CA GLN A 397 18.38 17.05 8.47
C GLN A 397 18.12 16.19 9.71
N LYS A 398 16.86 15.81 9.99
CA LYS A 398 16.51 14.89 11.08
C LYS A 398 16.92 13.45 10.82
N PHE A 399 16.96 13.02 9.57
CA PHE A 399 17.62 11.77 9.22
C PHE A 399 19.12 11.87 9.45
N ASN A 400 19.75 12.98 9.06
CA ASN A 400 21.19 13.16 9.19
C ASN A 400 21.65 13.22 10.66
N ASP A 401 20.84 13.85 11.51
CA ASP A 401 21.03 13.95 12.96
C ASP A 401 19.68 14.16 13.66
N ASN A 402 19.29 13.23 14.54
CA ASN A 402 18.05 13.35 15.34
C ASN A 402 18.06 14.50 16.38
N GLY A 403 19.17 15.22 16.51
CA GLY A 403 19.44 16.26 17.51
C GLY A 403 20.33 15.78 18.66
N SER A 404 20.77 14.53 18.63
CA SER A 404 21.69 13.90 19.59
C SER A 404 22.91 13.24 18.91
N GLY A 405 23.17 13.56 17.64
CA GLY A 405 24.25 12.99 16.84
C GLY A 405 23.94 11.61 16.26
N VAL A 406 22.68 11.14 16.32
CA VAL A 406 22.29 9.82 15.79
C VAL A 406 21.69 9.99 14.40
N ARG A 407 22.40 9.48 13.39
CA ARG A 407 21.90 9.38 12.01
C ARG A 407 20.88 8.24 11.89
N GLY A 408 19.86 8.44 11.08
CA GLY A 408 18.95 7.39 10.61
C GLY A 408 17.85 6.98 11.59
N GLU A 409 17.67 7.68 12.71
CA GLU A 409 16.59 7.38 13.65
C GLU A 409 15.22 7.75 13.04
N LEU A 410 14.47 6.73 12.59
CA LEU A 410 13.20 6.91 11.89
C LEU A 410 12.12 7.53 12.79
N LYS A 411 12.22 7.36 14.12
CA LYS A 411 11.33 8.03 15.07
C LYS A 411 11.36 9.55 14.94
N ALA A 412 12.56 10.13 14.88
CA ALA A 412 12.74 11.57 14.72
C ALA A 412 12.32 12.04 13.32
N VAL A 413 12.61 11.23 12.29
CA VAL A 413 12.20 11.51 10.90
C VAL A 413 10.68 11.54 10.76
N VAL A 414 9.96 10.52 11.25
CA VAL A 414 8.49 10.45 11.21
C VAL A 414 7.87 11.61 11.98
N LYS A 415 8.41 11.95 13.16
CA LYS A 415 7.94 13.13 13.90
C LYS A 415 8.10 14.39 13.07
N ALA A 416 9.27 14.60 12.46
CA ALA A 416 9.54 15.77 11.64
C ALA A 416 8.60 15.89 10.44
N VAL A 417 8.28 14.79 9.76
CA VAL A 417 7.26 14.75 8.70
C VAL A 417 5.91 15.24 9.24
N LEU A 418 5.41 14.63 10.30
CA LEU A 418 4.03 14.90 10.75
C LEU A 418 3.85 16.25 11.45
N THR A 419 4.92 16.83 12.01
CA THR A 419 4.88 18.13 12.70
C THR A 419 5.32 19.31 11.86
N ASP A 420 5.75 19.10 10.61
CA ASP A 420 6.20 20.18 9.74
C ASP A 420 5.07 21.19 9.44
N ASP A 421 5.44 22.45 9.22
CA ASP A 421 4.52 23.53 8.90
C ASP A 421 3.75 23.27 7.60
N GLU A 422 4.32 22.57 6.61
CA GLU A 422 3.59 22.17 5.40
C GLU A 422 2.53 21.11 5.71
N ALA A 423 2.78 20.19 6.65
CA ALA A 423 1.82 19.16 7.04
C ALA A 423 0.70 19.71 7.94
N ARG A 424 1.02 20.64 8.84
CA ARG A 424 0.14 21.13 9.91
C ARG A 424 -0.41 22.52 9.68
N GLY A 425 0.21 23.32 8.83
CA GLY A 425 -0.18 24.69 8.52
C GLY A 425 -1.43 24.80 7.65
N THR A 426 -1.68 26.02 7.16
CA THR A 426 -2.89 26.37 6.39
C THR A 426 -2.65 26.42 4.88
N GLU A 427 -1.45 26.07 4.41
CA GLU A 427 -1.10 26.16 2.98
C GLU A 427 -2.09 25.39 2.10
N TYR A 428 -2.50 24.20 2.55
CA TYR A 428 -3.44 23.34 1.83
C TYR A 428 -4.81 24.00 1.52
N GLN A 429 -5.19 25.05 2.27
CA GLN A 429 -6.44 25.77 2.07
C GLN A 429 -6.36 26.69 0.83
N THR A 430 -5.18 27.24 0.55
CA THR A 430 -4.95 28.17 -0.58
C THR A 430 -4.23 27.54 -1.75
N ASN A 431 -3.36 26.59 -1.49
CA ASN A 431 -2.58 25.91 -2.50
C ASN A 431 -3.40 24.74 -3.07
N LYS A 432 -3.99 24.97 -4.26
CA LYS A 432 -4.77 23.94 -4.97
C LYS A 432 -3.96 22.72 -5.39
N ASN A 433 -2.62 22.82 -5.35
CA ASN A 433 -1.70 21.73 -5.69
C ASN A 433 -1.27 20.91 -4.47
N PHE A 434 -1.65 21.32 -3.25
CA PHE A 434 -1.29 20.60 -2.03
C PHE A 434 -2.12 19.32 -1.84
N GLY A 435 -1.50 18.33 -1.21
CA GLY A 435 -2.11 17.05 -0.87
C GLY A 435 -1.65 15.93 -1.80
N LYS A 436 -2.40 14.82 -1.79
CA LYS A 436 -2.19 13.66 -2.66
C LYS A 436 -3.51 12.93 -2.92
N ALA A 437 -3.58 12.20 -4.03
CA ALA A 437 -4.63 11.20 -4.16
C ALA A 437 -4.40 10.07 -3.14
N LYS A 438 -5.48 9.55 -2.54
CA LYS A 438 -5.42 8.37 -1.70
C LYS A 438 -5.26 7.15 -2.57
N GLU A 439 -4.40 6.25 -2.13
CA GLU A 439 -4.31 4.93 -2.74
C GLU A 439 -5.64 4.17 -2.53
N PRO A 440 -6.10 3.34 -3.49
CA PRO A 440 -7.35 2.60 -3.35
C PRO A 440 -7.45 1.78 -2.07
N LEU A 441 -6.34 1.16 -1.62
CA LEU A 441 -6.31 0.39 -0.37
C LEU A 441 -6.48 1.30 0.86
N LEU A 442 -5.91 2.51 0.86
CA LEU A 442 -6.07 3.49 1.93
C LEU A 442 -7.50 4.07 1.96
N ALA A 443 -8.08 4.36 0.80
CA ALA A 443 -9.48 4.78 0.70
C ALA A 443 -10.44 3.70 1.24
N TRP A 444 -10.15 2.43 0.95
CA TRP A 444 -10.91 1.29 1.45
C TRP A 444 -10.75 1.09 2.96
N THR A 445 -9.52 1.11 3.48
CA THR A 445 -9.28 0.96 4.92
C THR A 445 -9.85 2.12 5.72
N GLN A 446 -9.85 3.35 5.18
CA GLN A 446 -10.53 4.48 5.81
C GLN A 446 -12.04 4.21 5.95
N PHE A 447 -12.67 3.68 4.90
CA PHE A 447 -14.09 3.36 4.93
C PHE A 447 -14.38 2.30 5.98
N LEU A 448 -13.61 1.21 5.98
CA LEU A 448 -13.75 0.13 6.95
C LEU A 448 -13.57 0.61 8.40
N ARG A 449 -12.59 1.48 8.66
CA ARG A 449 -12.34 2.04 9.99
C ARG A 449 -13.44 3.00 10.43
N ALA A 450 -13.94 3.83 9.52
CA ALA A 450 -15.02 4.79 9.82
C ALA A 450 -16.28 4.08 10.33
N PHE A 451 -16.59 2.88 9.81
CA PHE A 451 -17.73 2.07 10.25
C PHE A 451 -17.39 1.00 11.29
N ASP A 452 -16.18 1.04 11.86
CA ASP A 452 -15.68 0.09 12.87
C ASP A 452 -16.00 -1.37 12.52
N VAL A 453 -15.73 -1.77 11.28
CA VAL A 453 -16.08 -3.12 10.80
C VAL A 453 -15.44 -4.20 11.68
N LYS A 454 -16.16 -5.32 11.84
CA LYS A 454 -15.71 -6.48 12.62
C LYS A 454 -15.74 -7.74 11.76
N PRO A 455 -14.85 -8.73 12.02
CA PRO A 455 -14.94 -10.03 11.37
C PRO A 455 -16.18 -10.78 11.88
N ILE A 456 -16.61 -11.80 11.14
CA ILE A 456 -17.76 -12.64 11.53
C ILE A 456 -17.27 -14.05 11.87
N ASP A 457 -17.76 -14.61 12.97
CA ASP A 457 -17.44 -15.98 13.37
C ASP A 457 -18.21 -17.02 12.58
N GLY A 458 -17.68 -18.24 12.53
CA GLY A 458 -18.37 -19.40 11.97
C GLY A 458 -18.05 -19.70 10.50
N TRP A 459 -17.37 -18.79 9.80
CA TRP A 459 -17.03 -19.00 8.39
C TRP A 459 -16.09 -20.19 8.19
N LYS A 460 -16.16 -20.82 7.01
CA LYS A 460 -15.40 -22.03 6.71
C LYS A 460 -14.11 -21.74 5.96
N SER A 461 -13.00 -22.22 6.50
CA SER A 461 -11.70 -22.23 5.81
C SER A 461 -11.74 -23.11 4.55
N ARG A 462 -10.62 -23.18 3.82
CA ARG A 462 -10.48 -24.09 2.68
C ARG A 462 -10.65 -25.55 3.08
N ASP A 463 -10.14 -25.92 4.26
CA ASP A 463 -10.20 -27.27 4.80
C ASP A 463 -11.44 -27.49 5.67
N ASN A 464 -12.45 -26.64 5.49
CA ASN A 464 -13.74 -26.71 6.18
C ASN A 464 -13.64 -26.54 7.71
N ALA A 465 -12.52 -26.02 8.21
CA ALA A 465 -12.38 -25.63 9.61
C ALA A 465 -13.25 -24.41 9.90
N THR A 466 -13.79 -24.35 11.12
CA THR A 466 -14.56 -23.18 11.59
C THR A 466 -13.59 -22.11 12.04
N MET A 467 -13.68 -20.95 11.41
CA MET A 467 -12.85 -19.79 11.72
C MET A 467 -13.59 -18.84 12.67
N SER A 468 -12.83 -18.08 13.45
CA SER A 468 -13.34 -17.06 14.38
C SER A 468 -12.37 -15.88 14.42
N ASN A 469 -12.89 -14.69 14.72
CA ASN A 469 -12.14 -13.43 14.84
C ASN A 469 -11.08 -13.24 13.72
N THR A 470 -11.46 -13.54 12.48
CA THR A 470 -10.53 -13.52 11.34
C THR A 470 -11.18 -12.85 10.14
N TYR A 471 -10.55 -11.81 9.60
CA TYR A 471 -10.96 -11.21 8.35
C TYR A 471 -10.67 -12.11 7.14
N ASN A 472 -11.46 -11.96 6.10
CA ASN A 472 -11.11 -12.47 4.77
C ASN A 472 -11.43 -11.40 3.74
N PHE A 473 -10.40 -10.97 3.00
CA PHE A 473 -10.51 -10.00 1.91
C PHE A 473 -9.88 -10.60 0.65
N PRO A 474 -10.59 -11.50 -0.06
CA PRO A 474 -10.02 -12.18 -1.21
C PRO A 474 -9.88 -11.25 -2.42
N TRP A 475 -8.79 -11.42 -3.18
CA TRP A 475 -8.53 -10.79 -4.49
C TRP A 475 -8.48 -9.26 -4.49
N MET A 476 -7.99 -8.64 -3.40
CA MET A 476 -7.89 -7.18 -3.30
C MET A 476 -7.04 -6.56 -4.42
N GLU A 477 -5.98 -7.22 -4.84
CA GLU A 477 -5.14 -6.82 -5.97
C GLU A 477 -5.91 -6.78 -7.30
N SER A 478 -6.96 -7.61 -7.46
CA SER A 478 -7.80 -7.62 -8.67
C SER A 478 -8.96 -6.62 -8.60
N ILE A 479 -9.44 -6.33 -7.39
CA ILE A 479 -10.59 -5.45 -7.13
C ILE A 479 -10.14 -4.00 -7.07
N LEU A 480 -9.12 -3.70 -6.25
CA LEU A 480 -8.60 -2.36 -6.01
C LEU A 480 -7.37 -2.02 -6.85
N GLY A 481 -6.78 -3.00 -7.54
CA GLY A 481 -5.46 -2.81 -8.18
C GLY A 481 -4.31 -2.78 -7.16
N GLN A 482 -4.58 -3.04 -5.87
CA GLN A 482 -3.62 -2.91 -4.80
C GLN A 482 -3.96 -3.82 -3.62
N ALA A 483 -2.95 -4.44 -3.01
CA ALA A 483 -3.05 -5.23 -1.78
C ALA A 483 -1.69 -5.27 -1.04
N PRO A 484 -1.66 -5.53 0.28
CA PRO A 484 -0.42 -5.55 1.05
C PRO A 484 0.61 -6.51 0.46
N LEU A 485 1.81 -6.01 0.13
CA LEU A 485 2.90 -6.79 -0.47
C LEU A 485 2.48 -7.54 -1.76
N ARG A 486 1.70 -6.91 -2.63
CA ARG A 486 1.27 -7.46 -3.93
C ARG A 486 1.65 -6.59 -5.13
N SER A 487 2.71 -5.78 -5.01
CA SER A 487 3.22 -5.01 -6.16
C SER A 487 3.58 -5.93 -7.32
N ASP A 488 3.34 -5.51 -8.55
CA ASP A 488 3.67 -6.31 -9.73
C ASP A 488 5.18 -6.32 -10.05
N THR A 489 5.92 -5.31 -9.58
CA THR A 489 7.35 -5.11 -9.87
C THR A 489 8.10 -4.54 -8.66
N VAL A 490 9.43 -4.45 -8.75
CA VAL A 490 10.26 -3.77 -7.74
C VAL A 490 10.00 -2.26 -7.66
N PHE A 491 9.46 -1.65 -8.71
CA PHE A 491 9.11 -0.22 -8.77
C PHE A 491 7.81 0.13 -8.04
N ASN A 492 7.33 -0.75 -7.16
CA ASN A 492 6.05 -0.65 -6.47
C ASN A 492 4.83 -0.63 -7.42
N PHE A 493 3.62 -0.35 -6.89
CA PHE A 493 2.37 -0.20 -7.63
C PHE A 493 2.38 0.99 -8.60
N PHE A 494 3.13 2.03 -8.26
CA PHE A 494 3.23 3.27 -9.03
C PHE A 494 4.62 3.90 -8.85
N SER A 495 5.05 4.63 -9.88
CA SER A 495 6.29 5.40 -9.86
C SER A 495 6.11 6.67 -9.01
N PRO A 496 7.09 7.02 -8.14
CA PRO A 496 7.08 8.29 -7.44
C PRO A 496 7.15 9.49 -8.39
N ASP A 497 7.58 9.29 -9.64
CA ASP A 497 7.72 10.34 -10.64
C ASP A 497 6.59 10.34 -11.69
N PHE A 498 5.49 9.62 -11.43
CA PHE A 498 4.38 9.57 -12.38
C PHE A 498 3.67 10.93 -12.51
N VAL A 499 3.64 11.45 -13.74
CA VAL A 499 2.96 12.66 -14.15
C VAL A 499 1.68 12.27 -14.92
N PRO A 500 0.47 12.62 -14.44
CA PRO A 500 -0.76 12.42 -15.19
C PRO A 500 -0.73 13.13 -16.54
N ALA A 501 -1.41 12.57 -17.55
CA ALA A 501 -1.58 13.19 -18.86
C ALA A 501 -2.55 14.40 -18.78
N ASN A 502 -2.06 15.51 -18.25
CA ASN A 502 -2.80 16.74 -18.03
C ASN A 502 -1.85 17.95 -18.06
N ASP A 503 -2.23 19.00 -18.80
CA ASP A 503 -1.39 20.18 -19.03
C ASP A 503 -0.95 20.86 -17.74
N HIS A 504 -1.81 20.94 -16.72
CA HIS A 504 -1.46 21.55 -15.44
C HIS A 504 -0.33 20.79 -14.72
N PHE A 505 -0.35 19.46 -14.79
CA PHE A 505 0.71 18.63 -14.19
C PHE A 505 2.02 18.71 -14.98
N SER A 506 1.97 18.64 -16.31
CA SER A 506 3.16 18.67 -17.15
C SER A 506 3.83 20.05 -17.18
N GLU A 507 3.06 21.13 -17.24
CA GLU A 507 3.58 22.50 -17.26
C GLU A 507 4.11 22.96 -15.89
N SER A 508 3.56 22.42 -14.80
CA SER A 508 3.97 22.77 -13.43
C SER A 508 4.99 21.79 -12.83
N CYS A 509 5.51 20.83 -13.61
CA CYS A 509 6.41 19.77 -13.16
C CYS A 509 5.91 19.01 -11.91
N MET A 510 4.61 18.75 -11.83
CA MET A 510 4.00 18.08 -10.67
C MET A 510 3.78 16.60 -10.93
N VAL A 511 3.87 15.81 -9.86
CA VAL A 511 3.61 14.37 -9.87
C VAL A 511 2.32 14.06 -9.11
N ALA A 512 1.66 12.97 -9.49
CA ALA A 512 0.56 12.37 -8.72
C ALA A 512 0.65 10.84 -8.76
N PRO A 513 1.64 10.25 -8.07
CA PRO A 513 1.97 8.81 -8.15
C PRO A 513 0.75 7.90 -8.00
N ASP A 514 -0.06 8.17 -7.00
CA ASP A 514 -1.20 7.37 -6.58
C ASP A 514 -2.31 7.28 -7.66
N LEU A 515 -2.31 8.19 -8.64
CA LEU A 515 -3.24 8.16 -9.77
C LEU A 515 -2.83 7.16 -10.87
N GLN A 516 -1.58 6.70 -10.91
CA GLN A 516 -1.12 5.76 -11.94
C GLN A 516 -1.91 4.45 -11.94
N ILE A 517 -2.35 4.00 -10.75
CA ILE A 517 -3.16 2.79 -10.59
C ILE A 517 -4.67 3.06 -10.58
N GLN A 518 -5.10 4.33 -10.56
CA GLN A 518 -6.51 4.72 -10.53
C GLN A 518 -7.07 4.93 -11.94
N SER A 519 -6.97 3.90 -12.77
CA SER A 519 -7.65 3.89 -14.06
C SER A 519 -9.18 3.93 -13.90
N ASP A 520 -9.89 4.33 -14.96
CA ASP A 520 -11.36 4.29 -15.01
C ASP A 520 -11.94 2.93 -14.58
N THR A 521 -11.26 1.83 -14.95
CA THR A 521 -11.65 0.48 -14.56
C THR A 521 -11.54 0.26 -13.05
N ILE A 522 -10.47 0.73 -12.42
CA ILE A 522 -10.27 0.62 -10.97
C ILE A 522 -11.27 1.50 -10.22
N LEU A 523 -11.53 2.72 -10.69
CA LEU A 523 -12.52 3.62 -10.08
C LEU A 523 -13.94 3.03 -10.15
N ILE A 524 -14.35 2.48 -11.30
CA ILE A 524 -15.63 1.78 -11.43
C ILE A 524 -15.70 0.57 -10.49
N LYS A 525 -14.62 -0.23 -10.41
CA LYS A 525 -14.55 -1.37 -9.50
C LYS A 525 -14.66 -0.95 -8.05
N PHE A 526 -13.97 0.12 -7.64
CA PHE A 526 -14.06 0.68 -6.29
C PHE A 526 -15.49 1.09 -5.95
N ASN A 527 -16.15 1.85 -6.82
CA ASN A 527 -17.53 2.29 -6.61
C ASN A 527 -18.49 1.11 -6.49
N ASN A 528 -18.39 0.14 -7.41
CA ASN A 528 -19.16 -1.11 -7.35
C ASN A 528 -18.87 -1.89 -6.06
N TYR A 529 -17.63 -1.85 -5.58
CA TYR A 529 -17.21 -2.56 -4.39
C TYR A 529 -17.80 -1.93 -3.11
N ILE A 530 -17.82 -0.59 -2.99
CA ILE A 530 -18.53 0.11 -1.90
C ILE A 530 -20.02 -0.25 -1.89
N SER A 531 -20.68 -0.18 -3.06
CA SER A 531 -22.10 -0.53 -3.19
C SER A 531 -22.36 -2.00 -2.80
N ASN A 532 -21.54 -2.92 -3.29
CA ASN A 532 -21.63 -4.35 -2.99
C ASN A 532 -21.40 -4.65 -1.50
N ALA A 533 -20.52 -3.90 -0.82
CA ALA A 533 -20.30 -4.04 0.61
C ALA A 533 -21.60 -3.75 1.39
N PHE A 534 -22.35 -2.71 1.03
CA PHE A 534 -23.64 -2.45 1.66
C PHE A 534 -24.73 -3.47 1.30
N GLN A 535 -24.75 -3.99 0.07
CA GLN A 535 -25.76 -4.97 -0.34
C GLN A 535 -25.57 -6.36 0.28
N MET A 536 -24.32 -6.72 0.60
CA MET A 536 -23.96 -8.06 1.06
C MET A 536 -23.54 -8.13 2.53
N GLN A 537 -22.87 -7.10 3.05
CA GLN A 537 -22.19 -7.15 4.36
C GLN A 537 -22.82 -6.21 5.40
N GLU A 538 -23.80 -5.38 5.04
CA GLU A 538 -24.44 -4.52 6.03
C GLU A 538 -25.41 -5.32 6.92
N LYS A 539 -25.33 -5.08 8.23
CA LYS A 539 -26.06 -5.83 9.25
C LYS A 539 -27.57 -5.89 8.99
N ASN A 540 -28.23 -4.76 8.77
CA ASN A 540 -29.67 -4.71 8.53
C ASN A 540 -30.05 -5.42 7.22
N LYS A 541 -29.23 -5.39 6.15
CA LYS A 541 -29.44 -6.23 4.96
C LYS A 541 -29.38 -7.72 5.26
N ILE A 542 -28.48 -8.15 6.15
CA ILE A 542 -28.38 -9.55 6.57
C ILE A 542 -29.64 -9.94 7.34
N LEU A 543 -30.06 -9.10 8.29
CA LEU A 543 -31.28 -9.33 9.10
C LEU A 543 -32.56 -9.33 8.26
N ASP A 544 -32.69 -8.41 7.29
CA ASP A 544 -33.85 -8.32 6.38
C ASP A 544 -34.04 -9.60 5.53
N LYS A 545 -32.97 -10.36 5.29
CA LYS A 545 -33.01 -11.66 4.61
C LYS A 545 -33.39 -12.82 5.54
N GLY A 546 -33.72 -12.54 6.80
CA GLY A 546 -34.08 -13.53 7.80
C GLY A 546 -32.90 -14.30 8.39
N GLN A 547 -31.68 -13.78 8.25
CA GLN A 547 -30.46 -14.38 8.82
C GLN A 547 -30.08 -13.66 10.12
N THR A 548 -29.40 -14.35 11.03
CA THR A 548 -28.64 -13.71 12.12
C THR A 548 -27.22 -13.43 11.62
N ILE A 549 -26.45 -12.57 12.30
CA ILE A 549 -25.03 -12.40 11.97
C ILE A 549 -24.27 -13.71 12.12
N GLU A 550 -24.61 -14.51 13.13
CA GLU A 550 -24.05 -15.85 13.34
C GLU A 550 -24.36 -16.81 12.18
N SER A 551 -25.63 -16.94 11.78
CA SER A 551 -26.00 -17.85 10.69
C SER A 551 -25.49 -17.37 9.33
N PHE A 552 -25.34 -16.06 9.14
CA PHE A 552 -24.68 -15.48 7.99
C PHE A 552 -23.20 -15.87 7.97
N GLY A 553 -22.47 -15.71 9.09
CA GLY A 553 -21.09 -16.14 9.24
C GLY A 553 -20.87 -17.61 8.92
N GLN A 554 -21.71 -18.49 9.48
CA GLN A 554 -21.70 -19.94 9.21
C GLN A 554 -21.91 -20.30 7.73
N SER A 555 -22.53 -19.44 6.93
CA SER A 555 -22.72 -19.63 5.50
C SER A 555 -21.52 -19.20 4.63
N ARG A 556 -20.55 -18.47 5.21
CA ARG A 556 -19.38 -17.94 4.49
C ARG A 556 -18.30 -19.02 4.30
N LYS A 557 -17.48 -18.85 3.25
CA LYS A 557 -16.45 -19.81 2.80
C LYS A 557 -15.12 -19.11 2.53
N SER A 558 -14.05 -19.88 2.33
CA SER A 558 -12.67 -19.43 2.01
C SER A 558 -12.55 -18.36 0.91
N ASN A 559 -13.50 -18.32 -0.03
CA ASN A 559 -13.52 -17.41 -1.17
C ASN A 559 -14.52 -16.24 -1.01
N HIS A 560 -15.02 -16.03 0.19
CA HIS A 560 -16.01 -15.01 0.51
C HIS A 560 -15.43 -13.97 1.48
N PHE A 561 -15.75 -12.69 1.28
CA PHE A 561 -15.44 -11.65 2.26
C PHE A 561 -16.00 -12.00 3.65
N ASN A 562 -15.26 -11.71 4.72
CA ASN A 562 -15.67 -12.01 6.08
C ASN A 562 -15.58 -10.79 7.00
N TYR A 563 -16.61 -9.96 6.97
CA TYR A 563 -16.82 -8.81 7.84
C TYR A 563 -18.28 -8.37 7.74
N TYR A 564 -18.74 -7.52 8.66
CA TYR A 564 -20.00 -6.80 8.50
C TYR A 564 -19.85 -5.30 8.76
N ILE A 565 -20.76 -4.53 8.20
CA ILE A 565 -20.88 -3.07 8.38
C ILE A 565 -22.09 -2.81 9.28
N ASN A 566 -21.94 -1.92 10.25
CA ASN A 566 -23.03 -1.47 11.12
C ASN A 566 -23.32 0.01 10.87
N VAL A 567 -24.58 0.35 10.56
CA VAL A 567 -25.04 1.73 10.34
C VAL A 567 -26.10 2.19 11.34
N ASP A 568 -26.16 1.55 12.51
CA ASP A 568 -27.13 1.91 13.55
C ASP A 568 -26.91 3.34 14.06
N GLU A 569 -25.66 3.83 14.10
CA GLU A 569 -25.36 5.21 14.45
C GLU A 569 -26.00 6.19 13.46
N GLU A 570 -25.85 5.93 12.16
CA GLU A 570 -26.47 6.75 11.10
C GLU A 570 -28.00 6.69 11.14
N LEU A 571 -28.58 5.52 11.45
CA LEU A 571 -30.03 5.38 11.65
C LEU A 571 -30.51 6.23 12.83
N ALA A 572 -29.80 6.18 13.95
CA ALA A 572 -30.14 6.93 15.15
C ALA A 572 -30.05 8.45 14.94
N VAL A 573 -29.03 8.93 14.20
CA VAL A 573 -28.93 10.34 13.80
C VAL A 573 -30.09 10.74 12.90
N PHE A 574 -30.41 9.91 11.91
CA PHE A 574 -31.47 10.20 10.95
C PHE A 574 -32.85 10.23 11.60
N GLU A 575 -33.18 9.25 12.45
CA GLU A 575 -34.47 9.16 13.16
C GLU A 575 -34.65 10.31 14.14
N GLN A 576 -33.61 10.60 14.94
CA GLN A 576 -33.64 11.68 15.93
C GLN A 576 -33.94 13.04 15.28
N ALA A 577 -33.47 13.27 14.06
CA ALA A 577 -33.75 14.49 13.30
C ALA A 577 -35.10 14.46 12.58
N LEU A 578 -35.63 13.27 12.26
CA LEU A 578 -36.89 13.09 11.54
C LEU A 578 -38.11 13.30 12.45
N ASP A 579 -38.17 12.64 13.60
CA ASP A 579 -39.34 12.63 14.46
C ASP A 579 -39.05 12.91 15.94
N GLY A 580 -37.78 12.95 16.33
CA GLY A 580 -37.35 13.31 17.68
C GLY A 580 -37.09 12.14 18.60
N ASP A 581 -37.13 10.90 18.10
CA ASP A 581 -36.80 9.70 18.90
C ASP A 581 -35.82 8.74 18.18
N GLN A 582 -35.67 7.53 18.70
CA GLN A 582 -34.81 6.46 18.17
C GLN A 582 -35.49 5.09 18.29
N ASN A 583 -36.80 5.04 18.06
CA ASN A 583 -37.64 3.86 18.31
C ASN A 583 -37.63 2.82 17.15
N GLY A 584 -37.11 3.19 15.98
CA GLY A 584 -36.95 2.40 14.78
C GLY A 584 -38.13 2.42 13.78
N ASP A 585 -39.14 3.28 13.98
CA ASP A 585 -40.33 3.39 13.12
C ASP A 585 -40.22 4.44 12.01
N PHE A 586 -39.30 5.41 12.15
CA PHE A 586 -39.03 6.50 11.21
C PHE A 586 -40.32 7.23 10.76
N GLN A 587 -41.14 7.65 11.71
CA GLN A 587 -42.43 8.28 11.44
C GLN A 587 -42.28 9.58 10.63
N GLY A 588 -43.03 9.69 9.53
CA GLY A 588 -43.03 10.89 8.67
C GLY A 588 -42.15 10.80 7.42
N LEU A 589 -41.38 9.72 7.25
CA LEU A 589 -40.46 9.58 6.11
C LEU A 589 -41.12 9.50 4.72
N THR A 590 -42.32 8.91 4.64
CA THR A 590 -43.02 8.64 3.36
C THR A 590 -43.66 9.87 2.72
N VAL A 591 -43.64 11.02 3.41
CA VAL A 591 -44.19 12.27 2.88
C VAL A 591 -43.11 12.95 2.03
N HIS A 592 -43.21 12.81 0.71
CA HIS A 592 -42.22 13.25 -0.29
C HIS A 592 -41.84 14.76 -0.28
N LYS A 593 -42.53 15.59 0.50
CA LYS A 593 -42.24 17.03 0.68
C LYS A 593 -42.29 17.46 2.15
N ASP A 594 -42.06 16.55 3.07
CA ASP A 594 -42.02 16.88 4.49
C ASP A 594 -40.73 17.64 4.82
N PRO A 595 -40.82 18.84 5.42
CA PRO A 595 -39.66 19.54 5.97
C PRO A 595 -38.81 18.65 6.88
N LYS A 596 -39.43 17.76 7.66
CA LYS A 596 -38.74 16.83 8.56
C LYS A 596 -37.80 15.87 7.83
N LYS A 597 -38.20 15.39 6.64
CA LYS A 597 -37.33 14.53 5.82
C LYS A 597 -36.11 15.30 5.33
N THR A 598 -36.31 16.57 4.99
CA THR A 598 -35.24 17.46 4.55
C THR A 598 -34.26 17.70 5.70
N ASP A 599 -34.76 18.01 6.90
CA ASP A 599 -33.96 18.22 8.10
C ASP A 599 -33.19 16.94 8.52
N ALA A 600 -33.82 15.77 8.40
CA ALA A 600 -33.19 14.48 8.66
C ALA A 600 -32.05 14.15 7.67
N ILE A 601 -32.25 14.44 6.38
CA ILE A 601 -31.19 14.29 5.36
C ILE A 601 -30.05 15.26 5.65
N ASP A 602 -30.33 16.52 6.01
CA ASP A 602 -29.28 17.48 6.36
C ASP A 602 -28.46 17.01 7.58
N ALA A 603 -29.13 16.56 8.64
CA ALA A 603 -28.47 16.04 9.84
C ALA A 603 -27.58 14.82 9.52
N LEU A 604 -28.08 13.90 8.69
CA LEU A 604 -27.32 12.75 8.22
C LEU A 604 -26.09 13.16 7.40
N LEU A 605 -26.23 14.11 6.47
CA LEU A 605 -25.11 14.56 5.64
C LEU A 605 -24.06 15.28 6.46
N ILE A 606 -24.44 16.08 7.46
CA ILE A 606 -23.50 16.72 8.40
C ILE A 606 -22.73 15.68 9.21
N HIS A 607 -23.43 14.66 9.72
CA HIS A 607 -22.82 13.54 10.45
C HIS A 607 -21.82 12.78 9.57
N LEU A 608 -22.24 12.40 8.36
CA LEU A 608 -21.40 11.67 7.42
C LEU A 608 -20.22 12.48 6.91
N ASP A 609 -20.38 13.78 6.66
CA ASP A 609 -19.28 14.68 6.30
C ASP A 609 -18.25 14.75 7.43
N THR A 610 -18.69 14.93 8.67
CA THR A 610 -17.80 14.91 9.85
C THR A 610 -17.04 13.58 9.95
N LYS A 611 -17.74 12.46 9.74
CA LYS A 611 -17.21 11.10 9.87
C LYS A 611 -16.27 10.68 8.74
N LEU A 612 -16.55 11.07 7.49
CA LEU A 612 -15.87 10.57 6.29
C LEU A 612 -14.91 11.59 5.66
N THR A 613 -15.16 12.88 5.85
CA THR A 613 -14.40 13.96 5.22
C THR A 613 -13.90 15.02 6.20
N GLY A 614 -14.23 14.93 7.49
CA GLY A 614 -13.77 15.87 8.51
C GLY A 614 -14.58 17.17 8.59
N GLY A 615 -15.79 17.21 8.02
CA GLY A 615 -16.66 18.39 8.04
C GLY A 615 -16.23 19.47 7.05
N ILE A 616 -15.60 19.07 5.94
CA ILE A 616 -15.12 19.98 4.88
C ILE A 616 -15.69 19.61 3.51
N LEU A 617 -16.72 18.75 3.44
CA LEU A 617 -17.40 18.49 2.20
C LEU A 617 -18.02 19.81 1.67
N PRO A 618 -17.71 20.25 0.44
CA PRO A 618 -18.20 21.52 -0.05
C PRO A 618 -19.73 21.56 -0.12
N THR A 619 -20.33 22.73 0.12
CA THR A 619 -21.79 22.91 0.08
C THR A 619 -22.41 22.47 -1.25
N SER A 620 -21.66 22.56 -2.37
CA SER A 620 -22.12 22.06 -3.67
C SER A 620 -22.31 20.53 -3.69
N TYR A 621 -21.45 19.78 -3.01
CA TYR A 621 -21.61 18.32 -2.85
C TYR A 621 -22.79 18.00 -1.94
N HIS A 622 -22.91 18.70 -0.80
CA HIS A 622 -24.08 18.58 0.08
C HIS A 622 -25.39 18.81 -0.69
N GLY A 623 -25.48 19.90 -1.46
CA GLY A 623 -26.68 20.23 -2.24
C GLY A 623 -27.05 19.15 -3.26
N VAL A 624 -26.08 18.69 -4.07
CA VAL A 624 -26.34 17.67 -5.09
C VAL A 624 -26.73 16.32 -4.47
N ILE A 625 -26.08 15.91 -3.38
CA ILE A 625 -26.42 14.66 -2.69
C ILE A 625 -27.80 14.77 -2.05
N LYS A 626 -28.09 15.87 -1.36
CA LYS A 626 -29.41 16.14 -0.77
C LYS A 626 -30.52 16.10 -1.81
N ASP A 627 -30.35 16.81 -2.93
CA ASP A 627 -31.31 16.84 -4.02
C ASP A 627 -31.56 15.44 -4.60
N HIS A 628 -30.50 14.64 -4.76
CA HIS A 628 -30.62 13.24 -5.15
C HIS A 628 -31.45 12.44 -4.13
N LEU A 629 -31.11 12.48 -2.86
CA LEU A 629 -31.78 11.69 -1.81
C LEU A 629 -33.26 12.06 -1.63
N LEU A 630 -33.64 13.31 -1.90
CA LEU A 630 -35.03 13.79 -1.89
C LEU A 630 -35.83 13.38 -3.13
N THR A 631 -35.18 13.21 -4.28
CA THR A 631 -35.84 12.98 -5.58
C THR A 631 -35.90 11.52 -5.99
N VAL A 632 -35.03 10.66 -5.46
CA VAL A 632 -35.06 9.21 -5.73
C VAL A 632 -36.38 8.60 -5.25
N ASN A 633 -36.99 7.79 -6.11
CA ASN A 633 -38.09 6.93 -5.72
C ASN A 633 -37.54 5.62 -5.13
N TRP A 634 -37.56 5.52 -3.80
CA TRP A 634 -37.05 4.37 -3.06
C TRP A 634 -37.93 3.11 -3.19
N ASN A 635 -39.13 3.22 -3.78
CA ASN A 635 -40.08 2.12 -4.01
C ASN A 635 -40.29 1.22 -2.78
N SER A 636 -40.33 1.82 -1.59
CA SER A 636 -40.49 1.14 -0.31
C SER A 636 -41.79 1.55 0.35
N SER A 637 -42.57 0.56 0.81
CA SER A 637 -43.72 0.80 1.69
C SER A 637 -43.37 0.80 3.18
N ARG A 638 -42.08 0.64 3.51
CA ARG A 638 -41.56 0.57 4.90
C ARG A 638 -40.55 1.68 5.14
N ASN A 639 -40.81 2.51 6.15
CA ASN A 639 -39.97 3.67 6.47
C ASN A 639 -38.51 3.26 6.76
N LYS A 640 -38.29 2.26 7.64
CA LYS A 640 -36.92 1.78 7.95
C LYS A 640 -36.14 1.32 6.71
N THR A 641 -36.79 0.66 5.76
CA THR A 641 -36.15 0.20 4.51
C THR A 641 -35.75 1.39 3.64
N GLU A 642 -36.57 2.44 3.60
CA GLU A 642 -36.26 3.69 2.90
C GLU A 642 -35.12 4.45 3.59
N ALA A 643 -35.15 4.60 4.92
CA ALA A 643 -34.08 5.25 5.69
C ALA A 643 -32.72 4.57 5.45
N LEU A 644 -32.68 3.24 5.49
CA LEU A 644 -31.49 2.47 5.17
C LEU A 644 -31.02 2.66 3.72
N ALA A 645 -31.91 2.87 2.76
CA ALA A 645 -31.52 3.13 1.37
C ALA A 645 -30.90 4.54 1.23
N ILE A 646 -31.52 5.54 1.86
CA ILE A 646 -30.99 6.92 1.94
C ILE A 646 -29.58 6.93 2.54
N ILE A 647 -29.37 6.25 3.68
CA ILE A 647 -28.06 6.20 4.35
C ILE A 647 -27.01 5.54 3.45
N ARG A 648 -27.32 4.41 2.82
CA ARG A 648 -26.37 3.68 1.96
C ARG A 648 -25.95 4.52 0.75
N ASP A 649 -26.90 5.19 0.10
CA ASP A 649 -26.61 6.03 -1.06
C ASP A 649 -25.85 7.30 -0.65
N ALA A 650 -26.19 7.92 0.48
CA ALA A 650 -25.44 9.05 1.02
C ALA A 650 -23.97 8.70 1.26
N VAL A 651 -23.70 7.57 1.93
CA VAL A 651 -22.33 7.09 2.16
C VAL A 651 -21.63 6.78 0.84
N MET A 652 -22.29 6.07 -0.08
CA MET A 652 -21.71 5.73 -1.38
C MET A 652 -21.32 7.00 -2.15
N LEU A 653 -22.18 8.01 -2.21
CA LEU A 653 -21.93 9.25 -2.93
C LEU A 653 -20.77 10.06 -2.32
N ILE A 654 -20.64 10.05 -0.98
CA ILE A 654 -19.52 10.71 -0.30
C ILE A 654 -18.21 9.94 -0.54
N VAL A 655 -18.18 8.63 -0.30
CA VAL A 655 -16.98 7.78 -0.38
C VAL A 655 -16.42 7.69 -1.81
N THR A 656 -17.28 7.79 -2.82
CA THR A 656 -16.88 7.76 -4.24
C THR A 656 -16.58 9.14 -4.81
N SER A 657 -16.69 10.20 -4.00
CA SER A 657 -16.37 11.56 -4.40
C SER A 657 -14.86 11.84 -4.41
N SER A 658 -14.44 12.82 -5.21
CA SER A 658 -13.06 13.32 -5.17
C SER A 658 -12.68 13.90 -3.80
N GLN A 659 -13.62 14.42 -3.02
CA GLN A 659 -13.34 14.96 -1.67
C GLN A 659 -12.93 13.86 -0.70
N TYR A 660 -13.50 12.65 -0.85
CA TYR A 660 -13.05 11.50 -0.11
C TYR A 660 -11.75 10.91 -0.67
N MET A 661 -11.57 10.90 -2.00
CA MET A 661 -10.39 10.30 -2.64
C MET A 661 -9.12 11.14 -2.58
N ILE A 662 -9.21 12.42 -2.22
CA ILE A 662 -8.05 13.29 -2.01
C ILE A 662 -7.73 13.41 -0.52
N GLN A 663 -6.47 13.18 -0.16
CA GLN A 663 -5.91 13.50 1.14
C GLN A 663 -5.25 14.89 1.04
N LYS A 664 -5.72 15.82 1.86
CA LYS A 664 -5.09 17.13 1.98
C LYS A 664 -4.26 17.24 3.26
#